data_AF-A0A5E7SVM3-F1
#
_entry.id   AF-A0A5E7SVM3-F1
#
_cell.length_a   1.000
_cell.length_b   1.000
_cell.length_c   1.000
_cell.angle_alpha   90.00
_cell.angle_beta   90.00
_cell.angle_gamma   90.00
#
_symmetry.space_group_name_H-M   'P 1'
#
loop_
_entity.id
_entity.type
_entity.pdbx_description
1 polymer ?
#
loop_
_entity_poly.entity_id
_entity_poly.type
_entity_poly.pdbx_seq_one_letter_code
_entity_poly.pdbx_strand_id
1 'polypeptide(L)'
;MTDYSAVQRFAHHDLTEDINELLALYRSDNDIAWFLLRMVWQGEVVGALAETKQFALNAQHVHTRLAAIRAVIDLGSAQDLADVRVALLKGDSKVNREWFAELLDGLVLDSRWLPWLLEAIERTAKKERYSGRDNLAVKFSALTADCPLADLPALITGLGKLLEKPPATEQGFSTVSKRYSWLAEIAGLAVLRLLQARHPFALDESSLAVLSKLAQAHVYDERDVRELGEKLREIVPTWPELDNKLFWYDVELARNGRVHRGDPVIHVWQLLGFRPFWSLNKQNFSLACDQVAGLTNMHDRLMALSMAFNIYAQHDKPSSWEIKLRQAVEESDELCEKLEAFLSPPEREVQAWEIQQAQWKEQTAQRTLEDAKRRREWREGLAAEVDLINSRDPGVMTRSQLYLMEQMRDGSSSSNTWRSNNWQSLVTEFGMPVAQAFRVGAIDFWRSYRPTLPSEGAPANSTPYHVIFGLIGLAIEANEEASSFSQMSADNADYAVRYGLLELNGFPEWFPALIGFYPSLVQEIVMREINYELDAPRSESSSGRVLQRVRWNGNWMFGELAVPLMVRLSQPIEDLESLQFLLNIVQDSSVDDEVLAELARNRATEVVSLEIAPTWYALWIGVEPALAIPALAVRIDSLSSDEEKARFAMLCLVAIVGSRTASRSRQNYKTVEHAKALYLMMHSYIRIAEDIDRAGTGVYSPGLRDDAQRARDGFLAFIREAPGKEAFLALQEIAQAHPAEPLRPWSAFYAQQKATADSQTPPWEPAKVIEFHESLESTPSTHRELWNLAVDRLLDLKHDLEDGDSSYAEILLLTNQETSIRKFIGNWLRDRAAGRYVVPQEEQLADDKRPDYRFQNSQTYAPVPVELKLSQNWSGPEHFERLENQLCGDYLRDVSSSCGIFLLVNNGGQVAWDSPNKGRIGFEDLVIALQEHWLAISSKFPNVEDIKVIGIDLTKRGGVTATKAIKANQAEASQRGDG
;
A
#
# COMPACT_ATOMS: atom_id res chain seq x y z
N MET A 1 2.08 12.60 8.17
CA MET A 1 0.72 12.13 8.53
C MET A 1 0.54 12.40 10.02
N THR A 2 -0.15 13.48 10.38
CA THR A 2 -0.49 13.78 11.79
C THR A 2 -1.69 12.93 12.19
N ASP A 3 -1.51 12.10 13.20
CA ASP A 3 -2.53 11.24 13.80
C ASP A 3 -3.76 12.07 14.22
N TYR A 4 -4.92 11.75 13.65
CA TYR A 4 -6.19 12.43 13.95
C TYR A 4 -6.52 12.36 15.45
N SER A 5 -6.14 11.27 16.12
CA SER A 5 -6.40 11.09 17.55
C SER A 5 -5.57 12.00 18.45
N ALA A 6 -4.38 12.43 18.00
CA ALA A 6 -3.51 13.31 18.75
C ALA A 6 -4.03 14.75 18.75
N VAL A 7 -4.52 15.25 17.60
CA VAL A 7 -5.11 16.59 17.49
C VAL A 7 -6.36 16.70 18.36
N GLN A 8 -7.21 15.68 18.37
CA GLN A 8 -8.45 15.67 19.17
C GLN A 8 -8.18 15.69 20.69
N ARG A 9 -7.07 15.11 21.17
CA ARG A 9 -6.71 15.12 22.60
C ARG A 9 -6.29 16.49 23.11
N PHE A 10 -5.73 17.34 22.25
CA PHE A 10 -5.23 18.67 22.63
C PHE A 10 -6.16 19.81 22.21
N ALA A 11 -7.05 19.59 21.25
CA ALA A 11 -7.99 20.62 20.81
C ALA A 11 -9.17 20.71 21.78
N HIS A 12 -9.14 21.72 22.65
CA HIS A 12 -10.17 21.97 23.65
C HIS A 12 -10.59 23.45 23.65
N HIS A 13 -11.75 23.77 24.20
CA HIS A 13 -12.38 25.09 24.07
C HIS A 13 -11.65 26.23 24.81
N ASP A 14 -10.82 25.89 25.79
CA ASP A 14 -9.92 26.81 26.51
C ASP A 14 -8.85 27.43 25.60
N LEU A 15 -8.48 26.76 24.51
CA LEU A 15 -7.53 27.27 23.52
C LEU A 15 -8.13 28.28 22.53
N THR A 16 -9.39 28.71 22.73
CA THR A 16 -10.08 29.62 21.79
C THR A 16 -9.29 30.90 21.52
N GLU A 17 -8.78 31.55 22.57
CA GLU A 17 -8.03 32.81 22.43
C GLU A 17 -6.71 32.56 21.69
N ASP A 18 -5.93 31.56 22.11
CA ASP A 18 -4.66 31.19 21.49
C ASP A 18 -4.82 30.82 20.00
N ILE A 19 -5.83 30.01 19.67
CA ILE A 19 -6.10 29.60 18.29
C ILE A 19 -6.46 30.82 17.43
N ASN A 20 -7.30 31.73 17.93
CA ASN A 20 -7.65 32.95 17.20
C ASN A 20 -6.43 33.87 16.98
N GLU A 21 -5.60 34.06 18.00
CA GLU A 21 -4.36 34.85 17.89
C GLU A 21 -3.37 34.23 16.89
N LEU A 22 -3.18 32.91 16.95
CA LEU A 22 -2.27 32.19 16.07
C LEU A 22 -2.79 32.13 14.62
N LEU A 23 -4.10 31.96 14.41
CA LEU A 23 -4.70 32.04 13.07
C LEU A 23 -4.54 33.44 12.47
N ALA A 24 -4.64 34.49 13.28
CA ALA A 24 -4.41 35.86 12.83
C ALA A 24 -2.91 36.11 12.51
N LEU A 25 -2.01 35.66 13.38
CA LEU A 25 -0.56 35.85 13.26
C LEU A 25 0.02 35.08 12.06
N TYR A 26 -0.37 33.82 11.90
CA TYR A 26 0.17 32.91 10.87
C TYR A 26 -0.78 32.76 9.67
N ARG A 27 -1.61 33.76 9.40
CA ARG A 27 -2.60 33.73 8.32
C ARG A 27 -2.03 33.39 6.94
N SER A 28 -0.78 33.76 6.68
CA SER A 28 -0.08 33.48 5.42
C SER A 28 0.65 32.13 5.38
N ASP A 29 0.84 31.48 6.53
CA ASP A 29 1.49 30.17 6.64
C ASP A 29 0.43 29.07 6.51
N ASN A 30 0.43 28.41 5.36
CA ASN A 30 -0.62 27.46 5.02
C ASN A 30 -0.59 26.19 5.88
N ASP A 31 0.60 25.77 6.34
CA ASP A 31 0.77 24.54 7.12
C ASP A 31 0.31 24.76 8.56
N ILE A 32 0.70 25.89 9.16
CA ILE A 32 0.25 26.28 10.51
C ILE A 32 -1.26 26.54 10.51
N ALA A 33 -1.76 27.34 9.56
CA ALA A 33 -3.19 27.63 9.47
C ALA A 33 -4.01 26.35 9.24
N TRP A 34 -3.54 25.43 8.37
CA TRP A 34 -4.20 24.14 8.16
C TRP A 34 -4.28 23.31 9.44
N PHE A 35 -3.20 23.25 10.22
CA PHE A 35 -3.17 22.53 11.49
C PHE A 35 -4.13 23.12 12.52
N LEU A 36 -4.13 24.45 12.69
CA LEU A 36 -5.02 25.15 13.63
C LEU A 36 -6.50 25.01 13.25
N LEU A 37 -6.84 25.14 11.96
CA LEU A 37 -8.22 24.92 11.50
C LEU A 37 -8.69 23.48 11.72
N ARG A 38 -7.77 22.50 11.65
CA ARG A 38 -8.07 21.12 12.05
C ARG A 38 -8.29 20.99 13.56
N MET A 39 -7.56 21.71 14.40
CA MET A 39 -7.84 21.75 15.84
C MET A 39 -9.24 22.31 16.09
N VAL A 40 -9.63 23.40 15.43
CA VAL A 40 -10.99 23.95 15.56
C VAL A 40 -12.05 22.91 15.21
N TRP A 41 -11.88 22.25 14.07
CA TRP A 41 -12.82 21.24 13.59
C TRP A 41 -12.94 20.05 14.54
N GLN A 42 -11.81 19.45 14.93
CA GLN A 42 -11.79 18.20 15.69
C GLN A 42 -12.04 18.39 17.18
N GLY A 43 -11.67 19.56 17.73
CA GLY A 43 -11.92 19.94 19.12
C GLY A 43 -13.24 20.66 19.34
N GLU A 44 -14.07 20.80 18.29
CA GLU A 44 -15.35 21.52 18.31
C GLU A 44 -15.24 22.92 18.95
N VAL A 45 -14.16 23.65 18.62
CA VAL A 45 -13.83 24.94 19.24
C VAL A 45 -14.68 26.07 18.64
N VAL A 46 -15.97 26.10 19.01
CA VAL A 46 -16.97 27.05 18.48
C VAL A 46 -16.54 28.51 18.62
N GLY A 47 -15.77 28.85 19.66
CA GLY A 47 -15.26 30.20 19.90
C GLY A 47 -14.31 30.72 18.80
N ALA A 48 -13.70 29.84 18.00
CA ALA A 48 -12.83 30.19 16.86
C ALA A 48 -13.56 30.13 15.50
N LEU A 49 -14.88 29.90 15.50
CA LEU A 49 -15.66 29.75 14.27
C LEU A 49 -15.66 31.02 13.40
N ALA A 50 -15.69 32.21 14.02
CA ALA A 50 -15.71 33.47 13.29
C ALA A 50 -14.45 33.67 12.43
N GLU A 51 -13.28 33.36 12.98
CA GLU A 51 -12.00 33.43 12.26
C GLU A 51 -11.90 32.28 11.24
N THR A 52 -12.32 31.07 11.63
CA THR A 52 -12.39 29.89 10.74
C THR A 52 -13.22 30.17 9.49
N LYS A 53 -14.36 30.84 9.63
CA LYS A 53 -15.21 31.27 8.51
C LYS A 53 -14.45 32.20 7.56
N GLN A 54 -13.59 33.10 8.05
CA GLN A 54 -12.77 33.96 7.18
C GLN A 54 -11.84 33.15 6.28
N PHE A 55 -11.25 32.06 6.80
CA PHE A 55 -10.46 31.14 5.98
C PHE A 55 -11.32 30.38 4.96
N ALA A 56 -12.50 29.89 5.34
CA ALA A 56 -13.43 29.25 4.41
C ALA A 56 -13.86 30.18 3.25
N LEU A 57 -13.97 31.48 3.53
CA LEU A 57 -14.33 32.51 2.55
C LEU A 57 -13.17 32.90 1.63
N ASN A 58 -11.94 33.02 2.15
CA ASN A 58 -10.87 33.76 1.47
C ASN A 58 -9.59 32.97 1.19
N ALA A 59 -9.35 31.84 1.87
CA ALA A 59 -8.09 31.11 1.73
C ALA A 59 -7.90 30.58 0.30
N GLN A 60 -6.68 30.72 -0.22
CA GLN A 60 -6.31 30.29 -1.58
C GLN A 60 -5.73 28.87 -1.59
N HIS A 61 -5.06 28.47 -0.50
CA HIS A 61 -4.46 27.15 -0.39
C HIS A 61 -5.54 26.08 -0.20
N VAL A 62 -5.44 25.00 -1.00
CA VAL A 62 -6.48 23.98 -1.13
C VAL A 62 -6.81 23.33 0.21
N HIS A 63 -5.80 22.83 0.93
CA HIS A 63 -6.00 22.09 2.17
C HIS A 63 -6.47 22.98 3.33
N THR A 64 -5.93 24.20 3.43
CA THR A 64 -6.29 25.18 4.46
C THR A 64 -7.76 25.57 4.33
N ARG A 65 -8.20 25.91 3.11
CA ARG A 65 -9.61 26.25 2.86
C ARG A 65 -10.53 25.06 3.07
N LEU A 66 -10.11 23.85 2.66
CA LEU A 66 -10.88 22.62 2.84
C LEU A 66 -11.13 22.32 4.33
N ALA A 67 -10.09 22.45 5.17
CA ALA A 67 -10.22 22.26 6.61
C ALA A 67 -11.19 23.27 7.23
N ALA A 68 -11.12 24.55 6.83
CA ALA A 68 -12.07 25.57 7.26
C ALA A 68 -13.51 25.29 6.80
N ILE A 69 -13.71 24.85 5.55
CA ILE A 69 -15.04 24.50 5.02
C ILE A 69 -15.66 23.37 5.86
N ARG A 70 -14.91 22.32 6.16
CA ARG A 70 -15.38 21.20 6.99
C ARG A 70 -15.73 21.64 8.40
N ALA A 71 -14.88 22.45 9.02
CA ALA A 71 -15.16 23.04 10.32
C ALA A 71 -16.48 23.85 10.32
N VAL A 72 -16.74 24.63 9.27
CA VAL A 72 -17.98 25.41 9.13
C VAL A 72 -19.20 24.52 8.85
N ILE A 73 -19.05 23.42 8.10
CA ILE A 73 -20.14 22.47 7.86
C ILE A 73 -20.62 21.85 9.18
N ASP A 74 -19.68 21.45 10.04
CA ASP A 74 -20.00 20.72 11.26
C ASP A 74 -20.35 21.63 12.45
N LEU A 75 -19.69 22.79 12.58
CA LEU A 75 -19.84 23.69 13.74
C LEU A 75 -20.63 24.97 13.43
N GLY A 76 -20.79 25.31 12.14
CA GLY A 76 -21.40 26.56 11.71
C GLY A 76 -22.93 26.54 11.69
N SER A 77 -23.52 27.72 11.64
CA SER A 77 -24.96 27.84 11.38
C SER A 77 -25.29 27.59 9.90
N ALA A 78 -26.57 27.33 9.60
CA ALA A 78 -27.04 27.23 8.22
C ALA A 78 -26.75 28.51 7.40
N GLN A 79 -26.71 29.68 8.06
CA GLN A 79 -26.34 30.94 7.42
C GLN A 79 -24.83 31.02 7.13
N ASP A 80 -23.98 30.50 8.01
CA ASP A 80 -22.53 30.45 7.77
C ASP A 80 -22.19 29.58 6.56
N LEU A 81 -22.82 28.41 6.48
CA LEU A 81 -22.66 27.52 5.32
C LEU A 81 -23.21 28.17 4.04
N ALA A 82 -24.34 28.86 4.12
CA ALA A 82 -24.89 29.60 2.98
C ALA A 82 -23.95 30.71 2.50
N ASP A 83 -23.31 31.44 3.43
CA ASP A 83 -22.34 32.48 3.10
C ASP A 83 -21.10 31.90 2.40
N VAL A 84 -20.60 30.75 2.86
CA VAL A 84 -19.45 30.05 2.24
C VAL A 84 -19.81 29.54 0.85
N ARG A 85 -21.01 28.97 0.65
CA ARG A 85 -21.51 28.56 -0.67
C ARG A 85 -21.58 29.74 -1.63
N VAL A 86 -22.16 30.87 -1.22
CA VAL A 86 -22.22 32.09 -2.04
C VAL A 86 -20.82 32.63 -2.32
N ALA A 87 -19.93 32.59 -1.35
CA ALA A 87 -18.55 33.06 -1.50
C ALA A 87 -17.71 32.22 -2.46
N LEU A 88 -18.02 30.93 -2.64
CA LEU A 88 -17.36 30.07 -3.62
C LEU A 88 -17.45 30.65 -5.05
N LEU A 89 -18.54 31.35 -5.35
CA LEU A 89 -18.79 31.98 -6.64
C LEU A 89 -18.40 33.47 -6.68
N LYS A 90 -17.79 34.03 -5.63
CA LYS A 90 -17.29 35.42 -5.69
C LYS A 90 -16.05 35.51 -6.59
N GLY A 91 -16.04 36.50 -7.49
CA GLY A 91 -14.97 36.74 -8.46
C GLY A 91 -15.09 35.89 -9.74
N ASP A 92 -14.09 35.95 -10.61
CA ASP A 92 -14.13 35.33 -11.96
C ASP A 92 -13.26 34.06 -12.10
N SER A 93 -12.62 33.61 -11.01
CA SER A 93 -11.79 32.41 -11.04
C SER A 93 -12.61 31.13 -11.22
N LYS A 94 -11.95 30.09 -11.74
CA LYS A 94 -12.53 28.74 -11.79
C LYS A 94 -12.71 28.21 -10.37
N VAL A 95 -13.82 27.53 -10.13
CA VAL A 95 -14.14 26.92 -8.85
C VAL A 95 -13.30 25.64 -8.69
N ASN A 96 -12.58 25.53 -7.57
CA ASN A 96 -11.83 24.32 -7.23
C ASN A 96 -12.81 23.15 -7.03
N ARG A 97 -12.49 22.00 -7.67
CA ARG A 97 -13.38 20.83 -7.71
C ARG A 97 -13.56 20.18 -6.33
N GLU A 98 -12.54 20.16 -5.49
CA GLU A 98 -12.60 19.57 -4.14
C GLU A 98 -13.40 20.45 -3.18
N TRP A 99 -13.18 21.78 -3.20
CA TRP A 99 -13.98 22.71 -2.39
C TRP A 99 -15.47 22.62 -2.74
N PHE A 100 -15.78 22.52 -4.03
CA PHE A 100 -17.16 22.38 -4.47
C PHE A 100 -17.78 21.06 -4.02
N ALA A 101 -17.04 19.94 -4.13
CA ALA A 101 -17.51 18.64 -3.69
C ALA A 101 -17.88 18.63 -2.19
N GLU A 102 -17.04 19.20 -1.31
CA GLU A 102 -17.36 19.30 0.13
C GLU A 102 -18.63 20.12 0.40
N LEU A 103 -18.86 21.21 -0.34
CA LEU A 103 -20.02 22.09 -0.12
C LEU A 103 -21.37 21.49 -0.57
N LEU A 104 -21.35 20.34 -1.24
CA LEU A 104 -22.56 19.56 -1.54
C LEU A 104 -23.10 18.80 -0.33
N ASP A 105 -22.29 18.58 0.71
CA ASP A 105 -22.75 17.87 1.91
C ASP A 105 -23.85 18.68 2.61
N GLY A 106 -24.93 17.98 2.97
CA GLY A 106 -26.12 18.59 3.59
C GLY A 106 -26.85 19.60 2.70
N LEU A 107 -26.57 19.67 1.39
CA LEU A 107 -27.29 20.55 0.47
C LEU A 107 -28.66 19.94 0.16
N VAL A 108 -29.73 20.72 0.33
CA VAL A 108 -31.06 20.37 -0.16
C VAL A 108 -31.30 21.15 -1.45
N LEU A 109 -31.59 20.44 -2.54
CA LEU A 109 -31.90 21.07 -3.82
C LEU A 109 -33.33 21.60 -3.81
N ASP A 110 -33.43 22.92 -3.89
CA ASP A 110 -34.67 23.67 -4.01
C ASP A 110 -34.50 24.82 -5.04
N SER A 111 -35.55 25.63 -5.21
CA SER A 111 -35.52 26.80 -6.10
C SER A 111 -34.42 27.82 -5.81
N ARG A 112 -33.85 27.84 -4.59
CA ARG A 112 -32.77 28.74 -4.19
C ARG A 112 -31.39 28.17 -4.55
N TRP A 113 -31.15 26.90 -4.25
CA TRP A 113 -29.82 26.30 -4.37
C TRP A 113 -29.55 25.66 -5.72
N LEU A 114 -30.58 25.32 -6.48
CA LEU A 114 -30.41 24.75 -7.82
C LEU A 114 -29.70 25.71 -8.80
N PRO A 115 -30.07 27.01 -8.90
CA PRO A 115 -29.32 27.96 -9.75
C PRO A 115 -27.85 28.07 -9.35
N TRP A 116 -27.57 28.10 -8.04
CA TRP A 116 -26.21 28.15 -7.51
C TRP A 116 -25.40 26.91 -7.91
N LEU A 117 -25.99 25.71 -7.81
CA LEU A 117 -25.35 24.46 -8.20
C LEU A 117 -24.95 24.47 -9.68
N LEU A 118 -25.87 24.89 -10.56
CA LEU A 118 -25.62 24.92 -12.00
C LEU A 118 -24.52 25.92 -12.37
N GLU A 119 -24.51 27.09 -11.75
CA GLU A 119 -23.45 28.10 -11.92
C GLU A 119 -22.10 27.57 -11.41
N ALA A 120 -22.09 26.90 -10.26
CA ALA A 120 -20.88 26.29 -9.70
C ALA A 120 -20.32 25.20 -10.63
N ILE A 121 -21.16 24.29 -11.14
CA ILE A 121 -20.76 23.26 -12.11
C ILE A 121 -20.14 23.91 -13.35
N GLU A 122 -20.77 24.96 -13.88
CA GLU A 122 -20.27 25.67 -15.05
C GLU A 122 -18.87 26.24 -14.84
N ARG A 123 -18.62 26.81 -13.66
CA ARG A 123 -17.33 27.42 -13.30
C ARG A 123 -16.30 26.45 -12.74
N THR A 124 -16.68 25.20 -12.48
CA THR A 124 -15.80 24.18 -11.89
C THR A 124 -14.62 23.85 -12.79
N ALA A 125 -13.43 23.73 -12.21
CA ALA A 125 -12.23 23.27 -12.88
C ALA A 125 -12.40 21.87 -13.48
N LYS A 126 -11.69 21.59 -14.59
CA LYS A 126 -11.72 20.27 -15.23
C LYS A 126 -11.08 19.24 -14.29
N LYS A 127 -11.61 18.02 -14.25
CA LYS A 127 -10.95 16.88 -13.59
C LYS A 127 -9.53 16.72 -14.14
N GLU A 128 -8.54 16.59 -13.25
CA GLU A 128 -7.16 16.31 -13.63
C GLU A 128 -7.03 14.91 -14.22
N ARG A 129 -6.26 14.78 -15.30
CA ARG A 129 -6.04 13.50 -15.98
C ARG A 129 -5.22 12.61 -15.03
N TYR A 130 -5.69 11.38 -14.77
CA TYR A 130 -5.08 10.42 -13.85
C TYR A 130 -5.23 10.73 -12.34
N SER A 131 -6.14 11.64 -11.96
CA SER A 131 -6.62 11.75 -10.58
C SER A 131 -7.50 10.54 -10.22
N GLY A 132 -7.62 10.22 -8.92
CA GLY A 132 -8.42 9.11 -8.41
C GLY A 132 -9.93 9.24 -8.68
N ARG A 133 -10.74 8.62 -7.81
CA ARG A 133 -12.21 8.70 -7.91
C ARG A 133 -12.67 10.16 -7.84
N ASP A 134 -13.62 10.55 -8.68
CA ASP A 134 -14.10 11.93 -8.77
C ASP A 134 -15.13 12.22 -7.67
N ASN A 135 -14.66 12.80 -6.55
CA ASN A 135 -15.49 13.08 -5.38
C ASN A 135 -16.72 13.95 -5.71
N LEU A 136 -16.56 14.92 -6.62
CA LEU A 136 -17.68 15.77 -7.03
C LEU A 136 -18.76 14.95 -7.76
N ALA A 137 -18.36 14.07 -8.69
CA ALA A 137 -19.31 13.23 -9.41
C ALA A 137 -20.05 12.28 -8.46
N VAL A 138 -19.34 11.66 -7.51
CA VAL A 138 -19.94 10.77 -6.51
C VAL A 138 -20.96 11.49 -5.64
N LYS A 139 -20.57 12.64 -5.05
CA LYS A 139 -21.48 13.41 -4.19
C LYS A 139 -22.66 13.99 -4.96
N PHE A 140 -22.46 14.39 -6.21
CA PHE A 140 -23.56 14.91 -7.03
C PHE A 140 -24.54 13.82 -7.47
N SER A 141 -24.06 12.61 -7.78
CA SER A 141 -24.93 11.45 -8.01
C SER A 141 -25.79 11.13 -6.78
N ALA A 142 -25.20 11.14 -5.58
CA ALA A 142 -25.94 10.94 -4.32
C ALA A 142 -27.00 12.03 -4.10
N LEU A 143 -26.62 13.30 -4.27
CA LEU A 143 -27.54 14.44 -4.17
C LEU A 143 -28.70 14.34 -5.18
N THR A 144 -28.43 13.84 -6.38
CA THR A 144 -29.45 13.63 -7.42
C THR A 144 -30.39 12.46 -7.07
N ALA A 145 -29.89 11.43 -6.39
CA ALA A 145 -30.72 10.34 -5.88
C ALA A 145 -31.66 10.81 -4.76
N ASP A 146 -31.20 11.74 -3.91
CA ASP A 146 -31.98 12.28 -2.78
C ASP A 146 -32.87 13.48 -3.16
N CYS A 147 -32.67 14.07 -4.34
CA CYS A 147 -33.41 15.25 -4.81
C CYS A 147 -34.94 15.00 -4.83
N PRO A 148 -35.79 15.92 -4.36
CA PRO A 148 -37.25 15.78 -4.47
C PRO A 148 -37.72 15.69 -5.93
N LEU A 149 -38.77 14.87 -6.19
CA LEU A 149 -39.32 14.70 -7.55
C LEU A 149 -39.77 16.02 -8.19
N ALA A 150 -40.19 17.01 -7.38
CA ALA A 150 -40.63 18.32 -7.84
C ALA A 150 -39.51 19.18 -8.43
N ASP A 151 -38.26 18.97 -8.00
CA ASP A 151 -37.09 19.78 -8.40
C ASP A 151 -36.28 19.14 -9.53
N LEU A 152 -36.46 17.83 -9.76
CA LEU A 152 -35.83 17.10 -10.87
C LEU A 152 -36.06 17.73 -12.26
N PRO A 153 -37.26 18.24 -12.63
CA PRO A 153 -37.47 18.91 -13.90
C PRO A 153 -36.51 20.08 -14.17
N ALA A 154 -36.33 20.94 -13.17
CA ALA A 154 -35.45 22.09 -13.28
C ALA A 154 -33.97 21.66 -13.34
N LEU A 155 -33.60 20.60 -12.59
CA LEU A 155 -32.27 20.02 -12.62
C LEU A 155 -31.94 19.42 -13.99
N ILE A 156 -32.82 18.60 -14.56
CA ILE A 156 -32.65 17.98 -15.89
C ILE A 156 -32.49 19.06 -16.96
N THR A 157 -33.33 20.10 -16.92
CA THR A 157 -33.24 21.24 -17.85
C THR A 157 -31.90 21.96 -17.73
N GLY A 158 -31.43 22.20 -16.51
CA GLY A 158 -30.14 22.85 -16.24
C GLY A 158 -28.94 22.04 -16.72
N LEU A 159 -28.94 20.73 -16.44
CA LEU A 159 -27.89 19.81 -16.90
C LEU A 159 -27.88 19.66 -18.42
N GLY A 160 -29.06 19.62 -19.06
CA GLY A 160 -29.20 19.62 -20.52
C GLY A 160 -28.49 20.80 -21.17
N LYS A 161 -28.69 22.02 -20.65
CA LYS A 161 -28.01 23.24 -21.14
C LYS A 161 -26.49 23.16 -21.02
N LEU A 162 -25.97 22.54 -19.95
CA LEU A 162 -24.52 22.35 -19.78
C LEU A 162 -23.95 21.31 -20.76
N LEU A 163 -24.70 20.22 -21.00
CA LEU A 163 -24.33 19.19 -21.97
C LEU A 163 -24.25 19.73 -23.41
N GLU A 164 -24.88 20.86 -23.71
CA GLU A 164 -24.86 21.49 -25.03
C GLU A 164 -23.78 22.56 -25.20
N LYS A 165 -23.03 22.90 -24.14
CA LYS A 165 -22.02 23.98 -24.22
C LYS A 165 -20.80 23.59 -25.08
N PRO A 166 -20.35 24.49 -25.98
CA PRO A 166 -19.15 24.26 -26.77
C PRO A 166 -17.87 24.27 -25.90
N PRO A 167 -16.79 23.57 -26.31
CA PRO A 167 -16.68 22.72 -27.50
C PRO A 167 -17.43 21.40 -27.31
N ALA A 168 -18.33 21.08 -28.23
CA ALA A 168 -19.07 19.82 -28.24
C ALA A 168 -18.43 18.81 -29.19
N THR A 169 -18.64 17.53 -28.92
CA THR A 169 -18.29 16.41 -29.82
C THR A 169 -19.57 15.86 -30.41
N GLU A 170 -19.53 15.55 -31.70
CA GLU A 170 -20.63 14.85 -32.37
C GLU A 170 -20.68 13.40 -31.86
N GLN A 171 -21.86 12.99 -31.40
CA GLN A 171 -22.17 11.63 -31.00
C GLN A 171 -23.49 11.23 -31.64
N GLY A 172 -23.40 10.51 -32.76
CA GLY A 172 -24.54 10.15 -33.58
C GLY A 172 -25.26 11.37 -34.17
N PHE A 173 -26.56 11.48 -33.89
CA PHE A 173 -27.43 12.60 -34.25
C PHE A 173 -27.29 13.81 -33.31
N SER A 174 -26.69 13.61 -32.13
CA SER A 174 -26.60 14.63 -31.08
C SER A 174 -25.18 15.17 -30.90
N THR A 175 -25.06 16.25 -30.13
CA THR A 175 -23.77 16.80 -29.70
C THR A 175 -23.69 16.85 -28.18
N VAL A 176 -22.55 16.47 -27.61
CA VAL A 176 -22.30 16.50 -26.18
C VAL A 176 -21.03 17.29 -25.88
N SER A 177 -21.09 18.19 -24.89
CA SER A 177 -19.98 19.02 -24.45
C SER A 177 -18.77 18.18 -24.02
N LYS A 178 -17.58 18.48 -24.55
CA LYS A 178 -16.31 17.85 -24.12
C LYS A 178 -15.98 18.12 -22.65
N ARG A 179 -16.51 19.20 -22.08
CA ARG A 179 -16.24 19.61 -20.70
C ARG A 179 -17.22 19.00 -19.71
N TYR A 180 -18.50 18.91 -20.10
CA TYR A 180 -19.60 18.54 -19.20
C TYR A 180 -20.17 17.15 -19.49
N SER A 181 -19.57 16.36 -20.37
CA SER A 181 -20.07 15.03 -20.74
C SER A 181 -20.25 14.10 -19.52
N TRP A 182 -19.43 14.24 -18.48
CA TRP A 182 -19.55 13.48 -17.21
C TRP A 182 -20.88 13.73 -16.46
N LEU A 183 -21.64 14.77 -16.82
CA LEU A 183 -22.98 15.02 -16.27
C LEU A 183 -24.08 14.18 -16.92
N ALA A 184 -23.79 13.51 -18.05
CA ALA A 184 -24.80 12.76 -18.80
C ALA A 184 -25.40 11.62 -17.97
N GLU A 185 -24.56 10.92 -17.21
CA GLU A 185 -24.99 9.84 -16.31
C GLU A 185 -25.87 10.38 -15.18
N ILE A 186 -25.48 11.49 -14.55
CA ILE A 186 -26.24 12.13 -13.46
C ILE A 186 -27.60 12.61 -13.97
N ALA A 187 -27.64 13.21 -15.17
CA ALA A 187 -28.91 13.56 -15.83
C ALA A 187 -29.75 12.32 -16.13
N GLY A 188 -29.13 11.21 -16.55
CA GLY A 188 -29.79 9.93 -16.77
C GLY A 188 -30.42 9.35 -15.50
N LEU A 189 -29.72 9.43 -14.37
CA LEU A 189 -30.25 9.03 -13.05
C LEU A 189 -31.48 9.86 -12.66
N ALA A 190 -31.44 11.17 -12.88
CA ALA A 190 -32.60 12.06 -12.65
C ALA A 190 -33.80 11.66 -13.52
N VAL A 191 -33.58 11.40 -14.82
CA VAL A 191 -34.63 10.95 -15.74
C VAL A 191 -35.17 9.58 -15.32
N LEU A 192 -34.32 8.62 -14.96
CA LEU A 192 -34.74 7.30 -14.49
C LEU A 192 -35.71 7.40 -13.31
N ARG A 193 -35.46 8.30 -12.35
CA ARG A 193 -36.37 8.52 -11.21
C ARG A 193 -37.73 9.08 -11.64
N LEU A 194 -37.76 10.00 -12.62
CA LEU A 194 -39.02 10.48 -13.20
C LEU A 194 -39.78 9.35 -13.92
N LEU A 195 -39.07 8.45 -14.59
CA LEU A 195 -39.66 7.28 -15.27
C LEU A 195 -40.25 6.28 -14.27
N GLN A 196 -39.54 5.98 -13.19
CA GLN A 196 -40.04 5.12 -12.11
C GLN A 196 -41.31 5.69 -11.45
N ALA A 197 -41.39 7.01 -11.31
CA ALA A 197 -42.56 7.71 -10.78
C ALA A 197 -43.67 7.98 -11.82
N ARG A 198 -43.44 7.65 -13.10
CA ARG A 198 -44.29 8.06 -14.25
C ARG A 198 -44.67 9.54 -14.24
N HIS A 199 -43.70 10.38 -13.90
CA HIS A 199 -43.92 11.82 -13.82
C HIS A 199 -44.09 12.43 -15.23
N PRO A 200 -45.06 13.37 -15.46
CA PRO A 200 -45.34 13.92 -16.80
C PRO A 200 -44.13 14.57 -17.49
N PHE A 201 -43.21 15.17 -16.71
CA PHE A 201 -41.98 15.78 -17.25
C PHE A 201 -41.02 14.79 -17.91
N ALA A 202 -41.18 13.47 -17.71
CA ALA A 202 -40.41 12.48 -18.46
C ALA A 202 -40.68 12.54 -19.98
N LEU A 203 -41.82 13.11 -20.38
CA LEU A 203 -42.23 13.31 -21.77
C LEU A 203 -41.79 14.68 -22.33
N ASP A 204 -41.18 15.53 -21.50
CA ASP A 204 -40.64 16.83 -21.89
C ASP A 204 -39.39 16.68 -22.77
N GLU A 205 -39.18 17.63 -23.68
CA GLU A 205 -38.03 17.68 -24.59
C GLU A 205 -36.69 17.52 -23.85
N SER A 206 -36.55 18.10 -22.66
CA SER A 206 -35.34 18.02 -21.85
C SER A 206 -35.01 16.59 -21.42
N SER A 207 -36.03 15.80 -21.07
CA SER A 207 -35.88 14.40 -20.68
C SER A 207 -35.55 13.52 -21.91
N LEU A 208 -36.23 13.77 -23.03
CA LEU A 208 -35.98 13.08 -24.30
C LEU A 208 -34.56 13.34 -24.80
N ALA A 209 -34.08 14.57 -24.69
CA ALA A 209 -32.72 14.97 -25.04
C ALA A 209 -31.65 14.20 -24.26
N VAL A 210 -31.85 13.99 -22.96
CA VAL A 210 -30.93 13.21 -22.11
C VAL A 210 -30.93 11.74 -22.50
N LEU A 211 -32.11 11.13 -22.68
CA LEU A 211 -32.23 9.73 -23.12
C LEU A 211 -31.55 9.50 -24.47
N SER A 212 -31.80 10.39 -25.44
CA SER A 212 -31.20 10.30 -26.78
C SER A 212 -29.67 10.43 -26.73
N LYS A 213 -29.14 11.41 -25.98
CA LYS A 213 -27.69 11.59 -25.79
C LYS A 213 -27.04 10.36 -25.13
N LEU A 214 -27.69 9.76 -24.13
CA LEU A 214 -27.18 8.56 -23.45
C LEU A 214 -27.18 7.32 -24.34
N ALA A 215 -28.19 7.13 -25.18
CA ALA A 215 -28.22 6.02 -26.12
C ALA A 215 -27.06 6.10 -27.14
N GLN A 216 -26.73 7.32 -27.58
CA GLN A 216 -25.71 7.60 -28.58
C GLN A 216 -24.27 7.69 -28.02
N ALA A 217 -24.12 7.70 -26.70
CA ALA A 217 -22.83 7.91 -26.05
C ALA A 217 -21.96 6.64 -26.00
N HIS A 218 -20.99 6.54 -26.90
CA HIS A 218 -19.99 5.45 -26.94
C HIS A 218 -18.83 5.60 -25.94
N VAL A 219 -18.81 6.64 -25.09
CA VAL A 219 -17.60 7.10 -24.38
C VAL A 219 -17.46 6.59 -22.93
N TYR A 220 -18.40 5.79 -22.42
CA TYR A 220 -18.39 5.41 -21.00
C TYR A 220 -18.36 3.89 -20.80
N ASP A 221 -17.15 3.34 -20.86
CA ASP A 221 -16.85 1.93 -20.59
C ASP A 221 -16.50 1.72 -19.10
N GLU A 222 -17.32 2.29 -18.21
CA GLU A 222 -17.29 2.01 -16.77
C GLU A 222 -18.47 1.11 -16.40
N ARG A 223 -18.24 0.16 -15.48
CA ARG A 223 -19.20 -0.89 -15.06
C ARG A 223 -20.58 -0.31 -14.69
N ASP A 224 -20.61 0.86 -14.05
CA ASP A 224 -21.83 1.48 -13.51
C ASP A 224 -22.73 2.07 -14.61
N VAL A 225 -22.16 2.55 -15.72
CA VAL A 225 -22.92 3.14 -16.85
C VAL A 225 -23.69 2.07 -17.63
N ARG A 226 -23.17 0.85 -17.66
CA ARG A 226 -23.88 -0.30 -18.24
C ARG A 226 -25.16 -0.62 -17.48
N GLU A 227 -25.15 -0.53 -16.15
CA GLU A 227 -26.31 -0.80 -15.31
C GLU A 227 -27.43 0.23 -15.52
N LEU A 228 -27.09 1.53 -15.60
CA LEU A 228 -28.06 2.59 -15.92
C LEU A 228 -28.68 2.39 -17.31
N GLY A 229 -27.85 2.08 -18.31
CA GLY A 229 -28.31 1.84 -19.68
C GLY A 229 -29.26 0.65 -19.78
N GLU A 230 -29.00 -0.43 -19.06
CA GLU A 230 -29.88 -1.61 -18.99
C GLU A 230 -31.22 -1.27 -18.34
N LYS A 231 -31.24 -0.57 -17.20
CA LYS A 231 -32.48 -0.10 -16.54
C LYS A 231 -33.34 0.80 -17.43
N LEU A 232 -32.72 1.69 -18.20
CA LEU A 232 -33.43 2.57 -19.14
C LEU A 232 -34.05 1.79 -20.31
N ARG A 233 -33.32 0.79 -20.86
CA ARG A 233 -33.84 -0.11 -21.92
C ARG A 233 -35.02 -0.95 -21.44
N GLU A 234 -35.07 -1.29 -20.16
CA GLU A 234 -36.19 -2.05 -19.58
C GLU A 234 -37.42 -1.16 -19.36
N ILE A 235 -37.25 0.05 -18.79
CA ILE A 235 -38.38 0.86 -18.34
C ILE A 235 -39.06 1.64 -19.48
N VAL A 236 -38.30 2.19 -20.45
CA VAL A 236 -38.85 3.05 -21.53
C VAL A 236 -39.92 2.30 -22.34
N PRO A 237 -39.69 1.06 -22.81
CA PRO A 237 -40.70 0.28 -23.51
C PRO A 237 -42.00 0.02 -22.72
N THR A 238 -41.99 0.09 -21.38
CA THR A 238 -43.20 -0.16 -20.57
C THR A 238 -44.20 1.01 -20.60
N TRP A 239 -43.81 2.15 -21.18
CA TRP A 239 -44.64 3.34 -21.30
C TRP A 239 -44.82 3.71 -22.79
N PRO A 240 -45.92 3.26 -23.44
CA PRO A 240 -46.10 3.42 -24.89
C PRO A 240 -46.03 4.87 -25.38
N GLU A 241 -46.60 5.82 -24.62
CA GLU A 241 -46.55 7.24 -24.98
C GLU A 241 -45.12 7.79 -25.01
N LEU A 242 -44.30 7.43 -24.02
CA LEU A 242 -42.89 7.81 -23.98
C LEU A 242 -42.10 7.15 -25.11
N ASP A 243 -42.31 5.85 -25.34
CA ASP A 243 -41.68 5.09 -26.43
C ASP A 243 -41.92 5.77 -27.79
N ASN A 244 -43.16 6.14 -28.08
CA ASN A 244 -43.52 6.88 -29.30
C ASN A 244 -42.95 8.30 -29.34
N LYS A 245 -43.00 9.04 -28.22
CA LYS A 245 -42.46 10.42 -28.17
C LYS A 245 -40.93 10.45 -28.35
N LEU A 246 -40.21 9.53 -27.70
CA LEU A 246 -38.76 9.42 -27.84
C LEU A 246 -38.37 9.01 -29.26
N PHE A 247 -39.13 8.11 -29.89
CA PHE A 247 -38.94 7.76 -31.29
C PHE A 247 -39.03 9.00 -32.20
N TRP A 248 -40.12 9.78 -32.09
CA TRP A 248 -40.30 10.98 -32.91
C TRP A 248 -39.27 12.08 -32.61
N TYR A 249 -38.83 12.18 -31.36
CA TYR A 249 -37.74 13.08 -30.98
C TYR A 249 -36.41 12.69 -31.66
N ASP A 250 -36.08 11.41 -31.69
CA ASP A 250 -34.89 10.91 -32.40
C ASP A 250 -35.01 11.10 -33.93
N VAL A 251 -36.22 10.99 -34.51
CA VAL A 251 -36.48 11.30 -35.93
C VAL A 251 -36.13 12.76 -36.23
N GLU A 252 -36.60 13.70 -35.40
CA GLU A 252 -36.32 15.12 -35.57
C GLU A 252 -34.83 15.43 -35.41
N LEU A 253 -34.17 14.86 -34.40
CA LEU A 253 -32.73 14.98 -34.23
C LEU A 253 -31.95 14.44 -35.43
N ALA A 254 -32.33 13.29 -35.97
CA ALA A 254 -31.65 12.69 -37.12
C ALA A 254 -31.77 13.55 -38.39
N ARG A 255 -32.92 14.24 -38.57
CA ARG A 255 -33.14 15.18 -39.69
C ARG A 255 -32.30 16.44 -39.57
N ASN A 256 -32.11 16.94 -38.36
CA ASN A 256 -31.30 18.12 -38.06
C ASN A 256 -29.79 17.78 -37.95
N GLY A 257 -29.46 16.51 -37.76
CA GLY A 257 -28.12 15.98 -37.58
C GLY A 257 -27.29 15.93 -38.88
N ARG A 258 -25.99 15.65 -38.73
CA ARG A 258 -25.06 15.59 -39.87
C ARG A 258 -24.98 14.22 -40.55
N VAL A 259 -25.51 13.18 -39.91
CA VAL A 259 -25.38 11.78 -40.33
C VAL A 259 -26.08 11.51 -41.65
N HIS A 260 -27.29 12.05 -41.86
CA HIS A 260 -28.13 11.81 -43.04
C HIS A 260 -28.24 13.03 -43.97
N ARG A 261 -27.20 13.87 -44.03
CA ARG A 261 -27.23 15.11 -44.84
C ARG A 261 -27.51 14.81 -46.33
N GLY A 262 -28.65 15.27 -46.81
CA GLY A 262 -29.07 15.19 -48.22
C GLY A 262 -30.16 14.16 -48.49
N ASP A 263 -30.39 13.22 -47.57
CA ASP A 263 -31.40 12.17 -47.71
C ASP A 263 -32.61 12.42 -46.78
N PRO A 264 -33.85 12.18 -47.23
CA PRO A 264 -35.01 12.28 -46.35
C PRO A 264 -34.97 11.16 -45.29
N VAL A 265 -35.09 11.53 -44.01
CA VAL A 265 -35.21 10.58 -42.89
C VAL A 265 -36.67 10.13 -42.81
N ILE A 266 -36.98 9.06 -43.54
CA ILE A 266 -38.32 8.48 -43.73
C ILE A 266 -38.38 6.98 -43.38
N HIS A 267 -37.28 6.41 -42.89
CA HIS A 267 -37.17 4.99 -42.54
C HIS A 267 -36.62 4.76 -41.13
N VAL A 268 -37.24 3.86 -40.37
CA VAL A 268 -36.83 3.49 -39.00
C VAL A 268 -35.39 2.99 -38.92
N TRP A 269 -34.93 2.22 -39.92
CA TRP A 269 -33.57 1.66 -39.91
C TRP A 269 -32.48 2.75 -39.88
N GLN A 270 -32.79 3.96 -40.35
CA GLN A 270 -31.88 5.11 -40.32
C GLN A 270 -31.55 5.55 -38.88
N LEU A 271 -32.31 5.10 -37.87
CA LEU A 271 -32.11 5.42 -36.45
C LEU A 271 -31.49 4.29 -35.62
N LEU A 272 -31.59 3.04 -36.08
CA LEU A 272 -31.23 1.85 -35.28
C LEU A 272 -29.73 1.68 -34.99
N GLY A 273 -28.86 2.30 -35.80
CA GLY A 273 -27.41 2.20 -35.67
C GLY A 273 -26.85 2.67 -34.31
N PHE A 274 -27.60 3.49 -33.58
CA PHE A 274 -27.19 4.07 -32.29
C PHE A 274 -27.89 3.45 -31.08
N ARG A 275 -28.46 2.25 -31.23
CA ARG A 275 -29.06 1.44 -30.14
C ARG A 275 -30.00 2.23 -29.21
N PRO A 276 -31.06 2.84 -29.75
CA PRO A 276 -32.02 3.65 -28.99
C PRO A 276 -32.66 2.91 -27.81
N PHE A 277 -33.22 3.66 -26.86
CA PHE A 277 -33.94 3.10 -25.70
C PHE A 277 -35.40 2.71 -26.01
N TRP A 278 -35.99 3.26 -27.06
CA TRP A 278 -37.33 2.84 -27.54
C TRP A 278 -37.26 1.49 -28.25
N SER A 279 -38.38 0.76 -28.25
CA SER A 279 -38.49 -0.60 -28.81
C SER A 279 -39.54 -0.76 -29.91
N LEU A 280 -40.22 0.33 -30.30
CA LEU A 280 -41.39 0.29 -31.19
C LEU A 280 -42.51 -0.56 -30.56
N ASN A 281 -43.00 -0.10 -29.42
CA ASN A 281 -43.95 -0.84 -28.60
C ASN A 281 -45.19 -1.30 -29.39
N LYS A 282 -45.56 -2.57 -29.28
CA LYS A 282 -46.75 -3.18 -29.91
C LYS A 282 -48.06 -2.40 -29.72
N GLN A 283 -48.21 -1.73 -28.58
CA GLN A 283 -49.41 -0.96 -28.25
C GLN A 283 -49.53 0.31 -29.10
N ASN A 284 -48.42 0.80 -29.67
CA ASN A 284 -48.40 1.96 -30.56
C ASN A 284 -48.77 1.61 -32.01
N PHE A 285 -49.05 0.34 -32.35
CA PHE A 285 -49.39 -0.04 -33.74
C PHE A 285 -50.60 0.73 -34.30
N SER A 286 -51.68 0.84 -33.52
CA SER A 286 -52.87 1.57 -33.99
C SER A 286 -52.59 3.07 -34.10
N LEU A 287 -51.88 3.64 -33.12
CA LEU A 287 -51.44 5.04 -33.15
C LEU A 287 -50.55 5.33 -34.39
N ALA A 288 -49.65 4.41 -34.74
CA ALA A 288 -48.80 4.52 -35.91
C ALA A 288 -49.62 4.52 -37.21
N CYS A 289 -50.66 3.67 -37.30
CA CYS A 289 -51.59 3.68 -38.44
C CYS A 289 -52.39 4.99 -38.51
N ASP A 290 -52.86 5.50 -37.36
CA ASP A 290 -53.57 6.78 -37.29
C ASP A 290 -52.64 7.94 -37.73
N GLN A 291 -51.35 7.88 -37.40
CA GLN A 291 -50.34 8.86 -37.83
C GLN A 291 -50.07 8.79 -39.34
N VAL A 292 -50.07 7.61 -39.96
CA VAL A 292 -49.95 7.46 -41.41
C VAL A 292 -51.08 8.17 -42.15
N ALA A 293 -52.31 8.02 -41.66
CA ALA A 293 -53.49 8.65 -42.25
C ALA A 293 -53.57 10.15 -41.92
N GLY A 294 -53.26 10.54 -40.69
CA GLY A 294 -53.57 11.88 -40.15
C GLY A 294 -52.47 12.94 -40.22
N LEU A 295 -51.19 12.59 -40.42
CA LEU A 295 -50.12 13.58 -40.49
C LEU A 295 -50.11 14.32 -41.84
N THR A 296 -49.84 15.63 -41.83
CA THR A 296 -49.89 16.47 -43.04
C THR A 296 -48.62 16.43 -43.89
N ASN A 297 -47.47 16.17 -43.28
CA ASN A 297 -46.17 16.13 -43.97
C ASN A 297 -45.92 14.72 -44.54
N MET A 298 -45.65 14.61 -45.85
CA MET A 298 -45.44 13.32 -46.49
C MET A 298 -44.25 12.52 -45.89
N HIS A 299 -43.15 13.19 -45.52
CA HIS A 299 -42.02 12.51 -44.87
C HIS A 299 -42.39 11.94 -43.49
N ASP A 300 -43.30 12.60 -42.77
CA ASP A 300 -43.80 12.08 -41.49
C ASP A 300 -44.75 10.91 -41.71
N ARG A 301 -45.63 10.98 -42.72
CA ARG A 301 -46.48 9.84 -43.10
C ARG A 301 -45.65 8.62 -43.52
N LEU A 302 -44.57 8.83 -44.28
CA LEU A 302 -43.63 7.78 -44.69
C LEU A 302 -42.85 7.20 -43.50
N MET A 303 -42.39 8.04 -42.56
CA MET A 303 -41.75 7.56 -41.33
C MET A 303 -42.73 6.80 -40.44
N ALA A 304 -43.96 7.30 -40.28
CA ALA A 304 -45.04 6.62 -39.54
C ALA A 304 -45.38 5.26 -40.18
N LEU A 305 -45.38 5.18 -41.52
CA LEU A 305 -45.61 3.94 -42.25
C LEU A 305 -44.45 2.96 -42.02
N SER A 306 -43.21 3.45 -42.06
CA SER A 306 -42.04 2.66 -41.70
C SER A 306 -42.11 2.17 -40.25
N MET A 307 -42.58 2.99 -39.30
CA MET A 307 -42.79 2.59 -37.90
C MET A 307 -43.86 1.50 -37.78
N ALA A 308 -45.05 1.74 -38.34
CA ALA A 308 -46.17 0.81 -38.30
C ALA A 308 -45.80 -0.55 -38.91
N PHE A 309 -45.06 -0.55 -40.02
CA PHE A 309 -44.57 -1.77 -40.66
C PHE A 309 -43.52 -2.50 -39.82
N ASN A 310 -42.58 -1.78 -39.16
CA ASN A 310 -41.60 -2.43 -38.27
C ASN A 310 -42.28 -3.07 -37.05
N ILE A 311 -43.29 -2.40 -36.46
CA ILE A 311 -44.10 -2.98 -35.38
C ILE A 311 -44.82 -4.26 -35.87
N TYR A 312 -45.41 -4.21 -37.06
CA TYR A 312 -46.05 -5.38 -37.69
C TYR A 312 -45.08 -6.54 -37.94
N ALA A 313 -43.89 -6.25 -38.47
CA ALA A 313 -42.89 -7.26 -38.79
C ALA A 313 -42.27 -7.92 -37.55
N GLN A 314 -42.13 -7.19 -36.44
CA GLN A 314 -41.56 -7.71 -35.17
C GLN A 314 -42.54 -8.55 -34.35
N HIS A 315 -43.83 -8.58 -34.70
CA HIS A 315 -44.89 -9.23 -33.91
C HIS A 315 -45.69 -10.26 -34.73
N ASP A 316 -44.99 -11.16 -35.43
CA ASP A 316 -45.55 -12.32 -36.14
C ASP A 316 -46.55 -12.02 -37.28
N LYS A 317 -46.55 -10.77 -37.79
CA LYS A 317 -47.32 -10.37 -38.97
C LYS A 317 -48.81 -10.76 -38.94
N PRO A 318 -49.60 -10.28 -37.97
CA PRO A 318 -51.01 -10.67 -37.85
C PRO A 318 -51.81 -10.16 -39.05
N SER A 319 -52.63 -11.02 -39.68
CA SER A 319 -53.43 -10.63 -40.86
C SER A 319 -54.36 -9.45 -40.59
N SER A 320 -54.84 -9.29 -39.35
CA SER A 320 -55.66 -8.15 -38.93
C SER A 320 -54.91 -6.81 -38.93
N TRP A 321 -53.59 -6.83 -38.77
CA TRP A 321 -52.73 -5.65 -38.81
C TRP A 321 -52.36 -5.27 -40.24
N GLU A 322 -52.18 -6.25 -41.13
CA GLU A 322 -51.99 -5.98 -42.56
C GLU A 322 -53.20 -5.24 -43.16
N ILE A 323 -54.43 -5.67 -42.82
CA ILE A 323 -55.66 -4.99 -43.24
C ILE A 323 -55.66 -3.53 -42.77
N LYS A 324 -55.28 -3.28 -41.51
CA LYS A 324 -55.21 -1.92 -40.96
C LYS A 324 -54.14 -1.05 -41.63
N LEU A 325 -52.98 -1.61 -41.96
CA LEU A 325 -51.94 -0.89 -42.71
C LEU A 325 -52.43 -0.48 -44.10
N ARG A 326 -53.12 -1.38 -44.81
CA ARG A 326 -53.72 -1.12 -46.13
C ARG A 326 -54.79 -0.03 -46.06
N GLN A 327 -55.62 -0.04 -45.03
CA GLN A 327 -56.61 1.03 -44.79
C GLN A 327 -55.95 2.38 -44.49
N ALA A 328 -54.86 2.40 -43.72
CA ALA A 328 -54.19 3.64 -43.33
C ALA A 328 -53.52 4.39 -44.50
N VAL A 329 -53.19 3.68 -45.59
CA VAL A 329 -52.53 4.25 -46.78
C VAL A 329 -53.47 4.53 -47.95
N GLU A 330 -54.74 4.07 -47.88
CA GLU A 330 -55.71 4.04 -49.00
C GLU A 330 -55.90 5.41 -49.69
N GLU A 331 -55.77 6.51 -48.95
CA GLU A 331 -55.97 7.87 -49.45
C GLU A 331 -54.73 8.47 -50.14
N SER A 332 -53.65 7.72 -50.33
CA SER A 332 -52.39 8.23 -50.91
C SER A 332 -51.65 7.19 -51.75
N ASP A 333 -51.65 7.39 -53.07
CA ASP A 333 -50.96 6.51 -54.03
C ASP A 333 -49.48 6.28 -53.66
N GLU A 334 -48.76 7.32 -53.22
CA GLU A 334 -47.35 7.22 -52.79
C GLU A 334 -47.15 6.30 -51.56
N LEU A 335 -48.09 6.30 -50.61
CA LEU A 335 -48.01 5.45 -49.42
C LEU A 335 -48.46 4.02 -49.73
N CYS A 336 -49.43 3.84 -50.64
CA CYS A 336 -49.80 2.53 -51.18
C CYS A 336 -48.61 1.88 -51.89
N GLU A 337 -47.95 2.60 -52.80
CA GLU A 337 -46.74 2.13 -53.49
C GLU A 337 -45.63 1.76 -52.50
N LYS A 338 -45.43 2.59 -51.46
CA LYS A 338 -44.40 2.32 -50.46
C LYS A 338 -44.73 1.13 -49.56
N LEU A 339 -45.98 0.95 -49.16
CA LEU A 339 -46.44 -0.22 -48.40
C LEU A 339 -46.30 -1.50 -49.23
N GLU A 340 -46.67 -1.46 -50.52
CA GLU A 340 -46.45 -2.58 -51.43
C GLU A 340 -44.96 -2.90 -51.58
N ALA A 341 -44.09 -1.89 -51.64
CA ALA A 341 -42.64 -2.11 -51.63
C ALA A 341 -42.11 -2.68 -50.29
N PHE A 342 -42.82 -2.53 -49.17
CA PHE A 342 -42.47 -3.18 -47.91
C PHE A 342 -43.03 -4.61 -47.79
N LEU A 343 -44.25 -4.86 -48.29
CA LEU A 343 -44.89 -6.19 -48.30
C LEU A 343 -44.30 -7.11 -49.38
N SER A 344 -43.91 -6.54 -50.52
CA SER A 344 -43.34 -7.20 -51.69
C SER A 344 -42.11 -6.41 -52.19
N PRO A 345 -40.97 -6.45 -51.47
CA PRO A 345 -39.77 -5.70 -51.86
C PRO A 345 -39.29 -6.08 -53.28
N PRO A 346 -38.92 -5.11 -54.15
CA PRO A 346 -38.29 -5.43 -55.42
C PRO A 346 -36.96 -6.18 -55.20
N GLU A 347 -36.55 -6.99 -56.18
CA GLU A 347 -35.26 -7.72 -56.12
C GLU A 347 -34.12 -6.71 -55.94
N ARG A 348 -33.64 -6.60 -54.70
CA ARG A 348 -32.59 -5.66 -54.32
C ARG A 348 -31.25 -6.25 -54.72
N GLU A 349 -30.42 -5.47 -55.43
CA GLU A 349 -29.01 -5.81 -55.60
C GLU A 349 -28.35 -5.71 -54.21
N VAL A 350 -28.09 -6.86 -53.60
CA VAL A 350 -27.64 -6.91 -52.21
C VAL A 350 -26.24 -6.28 -52.14
N GLN A 351 -26.10 -5.16 -51.44
CA GLN A 351 -24.80 -4.51 -51.28
C GLN A 351 -23.84 -5.47 -50.56
N ALA A 352 -22.57 -5.50 -50.98
CA ALA A 352 -21.60 -6.49 -50.51
C ALA A 352 -21.46 -6.59 -48.98
N TRP A 353 -21.71 -5.49 -48.25
CA TRP A 353 -21.67 -5.46 -46.79
C TRP A 353 -22.96 -6.01 -46.14
N GLU A 354 -24.13 -5.92 -46.79
CA GLU A 354 -25.38 -6.57 -46.34
C GLU A 354 -25.36 -8.06 -46.67
N ILE A 355 -24.79 -8.46 -47.82
CA ILE A 355 -24.42 -9.85 -48.08
C ILE A 355 -23.47 -10.32 -46.99
N GLN A 356 -22.43 -9.55 -46.65
CA GLN A 356 -21.50 -9.93 -45.58
C GLN A 356 -22.15 -9.97 -44.20
N GLN A 357 -23.04 -9.06 -43.84
CA GLN A 357 -23.72 -9.06 -42.55
C GLN A 357 -24.80 -10.13 -42.45
N ALA A 358 -25.56 -10.37 -43.51
CA ALA A 358 -26.52 -11.46 -43.60
C ALA A 358 -25.76 -12.78 -43.66
N GLN A 359 -24.69 -12.91 -44.44
CA GLN A 359 -23.78 -14.05 -44.40
C GLN A 359 -23.10 -14.17 -43.05
N TRP A 360 -22.78 -13.12 -42.32
CA TRP A 360 -22.20 -13.24 -40.98
C TRP A 360 -23.26 -13.60 -39.96
N LYS A 361 -24.49 -13.08 -40.03
CA LYS A 361 -25.60 -13.47 -39.16
C LYS A 361 -26.09 -14.88 -39.46
N GLU A 362 -26.16 -15.25 -40.74
CA GLU A 362 -26.50 -16.58 -41.23
C GLU A 362 -25.36 -17.53 -40.97
N GLN A 363 -24.10 -17.19 -41.24
CA GLN A 363 -22.95 -17.98 -40.78
C GLN A 363 -22.88 -18.03 -39.26
N THR A 364 -23.30 -17.02 -38.50
CA THR A 364 -23.29 -17.07 -37.03
C THR A 364 -24.44 -17.91 -36.52
N ALA A 365 -25.64 -17.79 -37.08
CA ALA A 365 -26.82 -18.59 -36.72
C ALA A 365 -26.66 -20.04 -37.20
N GLN A 366 -26.11 -20.24 -38.39
CA GLN A 366 -25.73 -21.52 -38.97
C GLN A 366 -24.55 -22.11 -38.23
N ARG A 367 -23.51 -21.35 -37.86
CA ARG A 367 -22.48 -21.82 -36.90
C ARG A 367 -23.13 -22.16 -35.58
N THR A 368 -24.07 -21.39 -35.05
CA THR A 368 -24.75 -21.70 -33.78
C THR A 368 -25.58 -22.98 -33.87
N LEU A 369 -26.30 -23.19 -34.99
CA LEU A 369 -27.09 -24.39 -35.27
C LEU A 369 -26.20 -25.60 -35.58
N GLU A 370 -25.12 -25.42 -36.34
CA GLU A 370 -24.11 -26.41 -36.65
C GLU A 370 -23.31 -26.77 -35.40
N ASP A 371 -22.99 -25.82 -34.54
CA ASP A 371 -22.33 -26.04 -33.25
C ASP A 371 -23.30 -26.69 -32.27
N ALA A 372 -24.60 -26.38 -32.30
CA ALA A 372 -25.62 -27.08 -31.53
C ALA A 372 -25.84 -28.52 -32.04
N LYS A 373 -25.83 -28.73 -33.37
CA LYS A 373 -25.93 -30.04 -34.02
C LYS A 373 -24.67 -30.86 -33.77
N ARG A 374 -23.49 -30.28 -33.93
CA ARG A 374 -22.18 -30.86 -33.65
C ARG A 374 -22.06 -31.19 -32.16
N ARG A 375 -22.50 -30.31 -31.25
CA ARG A 375 -22.59 -30.61 -29.81
C ARG A 375 -23.49 -31.82 -29.55
N ARG A 376 -24.64 -31.92 -30.22
CA ARG A 376 -25.53 -33.08 -30.11
C ARG A 376 -24.90 -34.36 -30.66
N GLU A 377 -24.28 -34.30 -31.84
CA GLU A 377 -23.57 -35.42 -32.48
C GLU A 377 -22.40 -35.91 -31.63
N TRP A 378 -21.61 -35.00 -31.05
CA TRP A 378 -20.57 -35.36 -30.09
C TRP A 378 -21.16 -36.01 -28.84
N ARG A 379 -22.25 -35.46 -28.29
CA ARG A 379 -22.89 -36.03 -27.10
C ARG A 379 -23.40 -37.45 -27.34
N GLU A 380 -24.08 -37.67 -28.46
CA GLU A 380 -24.61 -38.99 -28.84
C GLU A 380 -23.48 -39.97 -29.20
N GLY A 381 -22.48 -39.53 -29.97
CA GLY A 381 -21.35 -40.35 -30.40
C GLY A 381 -20.44 -40.76 -29.25
N LEU A 382 -20.09 -39.83 -28.36
CA LEU A 382 -19.27 -40.13 -27.18
C LEU A 382 -19.99 -41.09 -26.21
N ALA A 383 -21.31 -40.98 -26.09
CA ALA A 383 -22.10 -41.88 -25.25
C ALA A 383 -22.27 -43.28 -25.87
N ALA A 384 -22.30 -43.40 -27.21
CA ALA A 384 -22.41 -44.67 -27.91
C ALA A 384 -21.09 -45.46 -27.93
N GLU A 385 -19.95 -44.77 -27.96
CA GLU A 385 -18.62 -45.36 -28.13
C GLU A 385 -17.65 -44.94 -27.02
N VAL A 386 -18.06 -45.08 -25.76
CA VAL A 386 -17.27 -44.68 -24.58
C VAL A 386 -15.87 -45.32 -24.58
N ASP A 387 -15.77 -46.59 -25.01
CA ASP A 387 -14.50 -47.33 -25.06
C ASP A 387 -13.50 -46.79 -26.11
N LEU A 388 -13.96 -45.95 -27.05
CA LEU A 388 -13.13 -45.34 -28.10
C LEU A 388 -12.74 -43.89 -27.77
N ILE A 389 -13.16 -43.36 -26.62
CA ILE A 389 -12.74 -42.04 -26.15
C ILE A 389 -11.22 -42.01 -25.95
N ASN A 390 -10.65 -43.08 -25.40
CA ASN A 390 -9.22 -43.19 -25.14
C ASN A 390 -8.53 -43.98 -26.24
N SER A 391 -7.32 -43.57 -26.61
CA SER A 391 -6.49 -44.29 -27.58
C SER A 391 -6.04 -45.64 -27.02
N ARG A 392 -5.92 -46.66 -27.89
CA ARG A 392 -5.26 -47.93 -27.56
C ARG A 392 -3.74 -47.83 -27.64
N ASP A 393 -3.24 -46.83 -28.36
CA ASP A 393 -1.83 -46.51 -28.49
C ASP A 393 -1.42 -45.49 -27.41
N PRO A 394 -0.45 -45.80 -26.54
CA PRO A 394 0.02 -44.89 -25.49
C PRO A 394 0.52 -43.54 -26.04
N GLY A 395 0.16 -42.44 -25.38
CA GLY A 395 0.65 -41.10 -25.70
C GLY A 395 -0.01 -40.42 -26.91
N VAL A 396 -1.01 -41.07 -27.52
CA VAL A 396 -1.79 -40.50 -28.64
C VAL A 396 -3.08 -39.88 -28.10
N MET A 397 -3.23 -38.57 -28.28
CA MET A 397 -4.44 -37.85 -27.90
C MET A 397 -5.53 -38.03 -28.96
N THR A 398 -6.71 -38.48 -28.56
CA THR A 398 -7.84 -38.64 -29.50
C THR A 398 -8.56 -37.31 -29.73
N ARG A 399 -9.31 -37.24 -30.83
CA ARG A 399 -10.20 -36.08 -31.09
C ARG A 399 -11.28 -35.94 -30.02
N SER A 400 -11.75 -37.06 -29.46
CA SER A 400 -12.72 -37.12 -28.37
C SER A 400 -12.17 -36.49 -27.09
N GLN A 401 -10.92 -36.80 -26.73
CA GLN A 401 -10.23 -36.20 -25.58
C GLN A 401 -10.01 -34.70 -25.76
N LEU A 402 -9.57 -34.25 -26.94
CA LEU A 402 -9.38 -32.84 -27.24
C LEU A 402 -10.70 -32.05 -27.12
N TYR A 403 -11.78 -32.58 -27.69
CA TYR A 403 -13.10 -31.95 -27.64
C TYR A 403 -13.64 -31.83 -26.20
N LEU A 404 -13.56 -32.92 -25.41
CA LEU A 404 -14.00 -32.92 -24.01
C LEU A 404 -13.16 -31.96 -23.15
N MET A 405 -11.85 -31.86 -23.41
CA MET A 405 -10.98 -30.89 -22.75
C MET A 405 -11.40 -29.44 -23.05
N GLU A 406 -11.74 -29.12 -24.30
CA GLU A 406 -12.21 -27.80 -24.69
C GLU A 406 -13.55 -27.45 -24.02
N GLN A 407 -14.51 -28.38 -24.01
CA GLN A 407 -15.81 -28.18 -23.36
C GLN A 407 -15.70 -27.98 -21.84
N MET A 408 -14.78 -28.71 -21.18
CA MET A 408 -14.50 -28.52 -19.76
C MET A 408 -13.95 -27.10 -19.47
N ARG A 409 -13.15 -26.54 -20.40
CA ARG A 409 -12.49 -25.25 -20.22
C ARG A 409 -13.39 -24.06 -20.50
N ASP A 410 -14.30 -24.15 -21.48
CA ASP A 410 -15.25 -23.08 -21.83
C ASP A 410 -16.23 -22.72 -20.71
N GLY A 411 -16.48 -23.63 -19.75
CA GLY A 411 -17.31 -23.39 -18.57
C GLY A 411 -16.59 -22.77 -17.36
N SER A 412 -15.28 -22.57 -17.43
CA SER A 412 -14.47 -22.07 -16.31
C SER A 412 -14.12 -20.58 -16.47
N SER A 413 -14.43 -19.77 -15.46
CA SER A 413 -14.16 -18.32 -15.44
C SER A 413 -12.69 -17.94 -15.24
N SER A 414 -11.76 -18.91 -15.26
CA SER A 414 -10.34 -18.71 -15.03
C SER A 414 -9.55 -18.79 -16.34
N SER A 415 -9.41 -17.66 -17.04
CA SER A 415 -8.59 -17.54 -18.25
C SER A 415 -7.08 -17.61 -18.02
N ASN A 416 -6.63 -17.74 -16.76
CA ASN A 416 -5.24 -17.46 -16.37
C ASN A 416 -4.42 -18.69 -15.96
N THR A 417 -4.95 -19.92 -15.95
CA THR A 417 -4.17 -21.14 -15.62
C THR A 417 -4.76 -22.38 -16.29
N TRP A 418 -3.95 -23.38 -16.67
CA TRP A 418 -4.42 -24.63 -17.28
C TRP A 418 -4.90 -25.70 -16.27
N ARG A 419 -5.04 -25.32 -14.99
CA ARG A 419 -5.26 -26.16 -13.80
C ARG A 419 -6.66 -26.79 -13.65
N SER A 420 -7.51 -26.80 -14.68
CA SER A 420 -8.90 -27.26 -14.49
C SER A 420 -8.96 -28.78 -14.25
N ASN A 421 -9.14 -29.21 -13.01
CA ASN A 421 -9.36 -30.61 -12.60
C ASN A 421 -10.86 -30.99 -12.51
N ASN A 422 -11.76 -30.06 -12.87
CA ASN A 422 -13.22 -30.22 -12.75
C ASN A 422 -13.81 -31.08 -13.88
N TRP A 423 -13.32 -32.32 -14.04
CA TRP A 423 -13.86 -33.27 -15.00
C TRP A 423 -15.33 -33.62 -14.70
N GLN A 424 -15.78 -33.43 -13.45
CA GLN A 424 -17.18 -33.61 -13.03
C GLN A 424 -18.14 -32.64 -13.75
N SER A 425 -17.66 -31.49 -14.23
CA SER A 425 -18.47 -30.57 -15.04
C SER A 425 -19.02 -31.23 -16.31
N LEU A 426 -18.28 -32.20 -16.88
CA LEU A 426 -18.69 -32.94 -18.07
C LEU A 426 -19.88 -33.87 -17.82
N VAL A 427 -20.16 -34.23 -16.56
CA VAL A 427 -21.27 -35.14 -16.20
C VAL A 427 -22.62 -34.55 -16.59
N THR A 428 -22.80 -33.23 -16.43
CA THR A 428 -24.08 -32.54 -16.69
C THR A 428 -24.51 -32.67 -18.15
N GLU A 429 -23.55 -32.62 -19.09
CA GLU A 429 -23.84 -32.64 -20.52
C GLU A 429 -23.61 -34.01 -21.17
N PHE A 430 -22.56 -34.74 -20.79
CA PHE A 430 -22.13 -35.98 -21.45
C PHE A 430 -22.40 -37.24 -20.62
N GLY A 431 -22.85 -37.10 -19.37
CA GLY A 431 -23.12 -38.21 -18.47
C GLY A 431 -21.86 -38.78 -17.81
N MET A 432 -22.09 -39.57 -16.76
CA MET A 432 -21.02 -40.14 -15.92
C MET A 432 -20.04 -41.05 -16.68
N PRO A 433 -20.47 -41.97 -17.57
CA PRO A 433 -19.54 -42.89 -18.24
C PRO A 433 -18.51 -42.18 -19.13
N VAL A 434 -18.94 -41.14 -19.88
CA VAL A 434 -18.06 -40.34 -20.74
C VAL A 434 -17.07 -39.52 -19.91
N ALA A 435 -17.55 -38.89 -18.84
CA ALA A 435 -16.72 -38.11 -17.93
C ALA A 435 -15.66 -38.98 -17.22
N GLN A 436 -16.02 -40.19 -16.81
CA GLN A 436 -15.09 -41.16 -16.22
C GLN A 436 -14.05 -41.67 -17.23
N ALA A 437 -14.45 -41.95 -18.47
CA ALA A 437 -13.52 -42.34 -19.53
C ALA A 437 -12.49 -41.24 -19.81
N PHE A 438 -12.94 -39.98 -19.88
CA PHE A 438 -12.04 -38.82 -20.00
C PHE A 438 -11.07 -38.70 -18.83
N ARG A 439 -11.57 -38.84 -17.58
CA ARG A 439 -10.75 -38.80 -16.36
C ARG A 439 -9.63 -39.84 -16.41
N VAL A 440 -9.96 -41.10 -16.67
CA VAL A 440 -8.97 -42.19 -16.78
C VAL A 440 -8.00 -41.93 -17.92
N GLY A 441 -8.51 -41.50 -19.07
CA GLY A 441 -7.69 -41.17 -20.24
C GLY A 441 -6.66 -40.07 -19.98
N ALA A 442 -7.04 -39.02 -19.26
CA ALA A 442 -6.14 -37.92 -18.90
C ALA A 442 -5.02 -38.40 -17.95
N ILE A 443 -5.36 -39.24 -16.96
CA ILE A 443 -4.41 -39.83 -16.01
C ILE A 443 -3.41 -40.77 -16.70
N ASP A 444 -3.87 -41.58 -17.66
CA ASP A 444 -2.99 -42.50 -18.40
C ASP A 444 -2.13 -41.77 -19.45
N PHE A 445 -2.68 -40.70 -20.04
CA PHE A 445 -2.03 -39.95 -21.10
C PHE A 445 -0.74 -39.28 -20.62
N TRP A 446 -0.75 -38.63 -19.45
CA TRP A 446 0.42 -37.86 -18.98
C TRP A 446 1.65 -38.75 -18.76
N ARG A 447 1.46 -40.03 -18.40
CA ARG A 447 2.53 -41.02 -18.23
C ARG A 447 3.14 -41.51 -19.55
N SER A 448 2.39 -41.37 -20.65
CA SER A 448 2.76 -41.93 -21.94
C SER A 448 3.28 -40.88 -22.92
N TYR A 449 3.01 -39.60 -22.67
CA TYR A 449 3.49 -38.48 -23.47
C TYR A 449 4.57 -37.71 -22.72
N ARG A 450 5.78 -37.65 -23.29
CA ARG A 450 6.91 -36.87 -22.78
C ARG A 450 6.91 -35.46 -23.37
N PRO A 451 6.69 -34.40 -22.58
CA PRO A 451 6.78 -33.02 -23.09
C PRO A 451 8.21 -32.65 -23.50
N THR A 452 8.33 -31.92 -24.62
CA THR A 452 9.58 -31.30 -25.06
C THR A 452 9.77 -29.97 -24.34
N LEU A 453 10.95 -29.77 -23.73
CA LEU A 453 11.29 -28.52 -23.06
C LEU A 453 11.95 -27.52 -24.03
N PRO A 454 12.00 -26.22 -23.69
CA PRO A 454 12.73 -25.22 -24.47
C PRO A 454 14.18 -25.61 -24.78
N SER A 455 14.93 -26.15 -23.80
CA SER A 455 16.31 -26.62 -24.03
C SER A 455 16.42 -27.76 -25.05
N GLU A 456 15.31 -28.44 -25.36
CA GLU A 456 15.22 -29.54 -26.33
C GLU A 456 14.62 -29.10 -27.68
N GLY A 457 14.40 -27.80 -27.89
CA GLY A 457 13.89 -27.23 -29.15
C GLY A 457 12.37 -27.06 -29.22
N ALA A 458 11.68 -26.97 -28.07
CA ALA A 458 10.25 -26.65 -28.06
C ALA A 458 9.97 -25.24 -28.63
N PRO A 459 8.87 -25.04 -29.38
CA PRO A 459 8.53 -23.75 -29.96
C PRO A 459 8.22 -22.70 -28.89
N ALA A 460 8.75 -21.51 -29.09
CA ALA A 460 8.57 -20.38 -28.19
C ALA A 460 7.10 -19.87 -28.21
N ASN A 461 6.59 -19.38 -27.07
CA ASN A 461 5.25 -18.79 -26.91
C ASN A 461 4.06 -19.68 -27.33
N SER A 462 4.22 -21.01 -27.29
CA SER A 462 3.14 -21.95 -27.59
C SER A 462 3.16 -23.15 -26.63
N THR A 463 2.03 -23.43 -26.00
CA THR A 463 1.84 -24.66 -25.20
C THR A 463 1.02 -25.65 -26.02
N PRO A 464 1.59 -26.79 -26.47
CA PRO A 464 0.84 -27.79 -27.22
C PRO A 464 -0.36 -28.34 -26.42
N TYR A 465 -1.47 -28.65 -27.09
CA TYR A 465 -2.66 -29.24 -26.44
C TYR A 465 -2.34 -30.52 -25.65
N HIS A 466 -1.38 -31.31 -26.10
CA HIS A 466 -0.88 -32.49 -25.39
C HIS A 466 -0.33 -32.14 -23.99
N VAL A 467 0.35 -31.00 -23.86
CA VAL A 467 0.88 -30.51 -22.57
C VAL A 467 -0.27 -30.11 -21.65
N ILE A 468 -1.26 -29.39 -22.19
CA ILE A 468 -2.46 -28.99 -21.45
C ILE A 468 -3.23 -30.21 -20.96
N PHE A 469 -3.42 -31.22 -21.82
CA PHE A 469 -4.14 -32.44 -21.47
C PHE A 469 -3.43 -33.26 -20.40
N GLY A 470 -2.10 -33.39 -20.48
CA GLY A 470 -1.32 -34.05 -19.44
C GLY A 470 -1.28 -33.29 -18.11
N LEU A 471 -1.25 -31.94 -18.14
CA LEU A 471 -1.39 -31.11 -16.94
C LEU A 471 -2.74 -31.33 -16.22
N ILE A 472 -3.83 -31.48 -16.98
CA ILE A 472 -5.15 -31.84 -16.45
C ILE A 472 -5.09 -33.22 -15.79
N GLY A 473 -4.50 -34.21 -16.47
CA GLY A 473 -4.31 -35.56 -15.92
C GLY A 473 -3.57 -35.57 -14.58
N LEU A 474 -2.45 -34.86 -14.50
CA LEU A 474 -1.67 -34.69 -13.27
C LEU A 474 -2.46 -33.97 -12.17
N ALA A 475 -3.22 -32.93 -12.51
CA ALA A 475 -4.03 -32.19 -11.54
C ALA A 475 -5.19 -33.03 -10.97
N ILE A 476 -5.82 -33.88 -11.79
CA ILE A 476 -6.84 -34.83 -11.34
C ILE A 476 -6.21 -35.86 -10.39
N GLU A 477 -5.10 -36.47 -10.80
CA GLU A 477 -4.46 -37.51 -10.00
C GLU A 477 -3.93 -36.97 -8.67
N ALA A 478 -3.28 -35.81 -8.67
CA ALA A 478 -2.78 -35.19 -7.45
C ALA A 478 -3.91 -34.88 -6.44
N ASN A 479 -5.09 -34.48 -6.93
CA ASN A 479 -6.23 -34.16 -6.09
C ASN A 479 -6.92 -35.40 -5.53
N GLU A 480 -6.99 -36.49 -6.30
CA GLU A 480 -7.74 -37.68 -5.93
C GLU A 480 -6.88 -38.77 -5.25
N GLU A 481 -5.59 -38.85 -5.59
CA GLU A 481 -4.65 -39.86 -5.09
C GLU A 481 -3.25 -39.29 -4.86
N ALA A 482 -3.13 -38.27 -4.00
CA ALA A 482 -1.85 -37.61 -3.71
C ALA A 482 -0.70 -38.56 -3.31
N SER A 483 -1.00 -39.74 -2.75
CA SER A 483 -0.01 -40.77 -2.42
C SER A 483 0.70 -41.37 -3.64
N SER A 484 0.10 -41.31 -4.84
CA SER A 484 0.70 -41.85 -6.05
C SER A 484 2.01 -41.15 -6.42
N PHE A 485 2.13 -39.86 -6.09
CA PHE A 485 3.35 -39.05 -6.29
C PHE A 485 4.55 -39.58 -5.52
N SER A 486 4.36 -40.29 -4.40
CA SER A 486 5.47 -40.90 -3.65
C SER A 486 5.95 -42.24 -4.23
N GLN A 487 5.19 -42.83 -5.16
CA GLN A 487 5.40 -44.18 -5.69
C GLN A 487 5.67 -44.18 -7.21
N MET A 488 5.92 -43.02 -7.80
CA MET A 488 6.18 -42.90 -9.24
C MET A 488 7.53 -43.52 -9.63
N SER A 489 7.62 -44.02 -10.87
CA SER A 489 8.89 -44.34 -11.49
C SER A 489 9.70 -43.08 -11.79
N ALA A 490 11.01 -43.22 -11.99
CA ALA A 490 11.88 -42.11 -12.38
C ALA A 490 11.42 -41.42 -13.67
N ASP A 491 10.96 -42.19 -14.67
CA ASP A 491 10.45 -41.65 -15.94
C ASP A 491 9.17 -40.84 -15.75
N ASN A 492 8.23 -41.33 -14.93
CA ASN A 492 7.00 -40.60 -14.63
C ASN A 492 7.29 -39.30 -13.84
N ALA A 493 8.25 -39.35 -12.91
CA ALA A 493 8.69 -38.15 -12.20
C ALA A 493 9.31 -37.14 -13.17
N ASP A 494 10.19 -37.55 -14.10
CA ASP A 494 10.76 -36.66 -15.14
C ASP A 494 9.65 -36.02 -15.98
N TYR A 495 8.64 -36.79 -16.39
CA TYR A 495 7.52 -36.27 -17.18
C TYR A 495 6.71 -35.25 -16.39
N ALA A 496 6.39 -35.54 -15.12
CA ALA A 496 5.68 -34.62 -14.25
C ALA A 496 6.43 -33.29 -14.07
N VAL A 497 7.76 -33.32 -13.87
CA VAL A 497 8.57 -32.08 -13.81
C VAL A 497 8.45 -31.28 -15.10
N ARG A 498 8.52 -31.93 -16.27
CA ARG A 498 8.41 -31.26 -17.58
C ARG A 498 7.06 -30.59 -17.76
N TYR A 499 5.97 -31.26 -17.40
CA TYR A 499 4.64 -30.64 -17.43
C TYR A 499 4.59 -29.42 -16.51
N GLY A 500 5.10 -29.53 -15.28
CA GLY A 500 5.11 -28.44 -14.31
C GLY A 500 5.83 -27.19 -14.81
N LEU A 501 6.93 -27.37 -15.56
CA LEU A 501 7.69 -26.27 -16.18
C LEU A 501 7.02 -25.64 -17.41
N LEU A 502 5.96 -26.25 -17.96
CA LEU A 502 5.25 -25.75 -19.14
C LEU A 502 3.86 -25.18 -18.81
N GLU A 503 3.53 -25.05 -17.52
CA GLU A 503 2.33 -24.33 -17.05
C GLU A 503 2.39 -22.84 -17.45
N LEU A 504 1.22 -22.27 -17.77
CA LEU A 504 1.10 -20.94 -18.37
C LEU A 504 1.55 -19.82 -17.41
N ASN A 505 1.11 -19.89 -16.16
CA ASN A 505 1.36 -18.87 -15.14
C ASN A 505 1.81 -19.51 -13.82
N GLY A 506 3.11 -19.42 -13.54
CA GLY A 506 3.74 -19.96 -12.33
C GLY A 506 3.94 -21.47 -12.39
N PHE A 507 3.60 -22.15 -11.30
CA PHE A 507 3.72 -23.61 -11.16
C PHE A 507 2.40 -24.24 -10.71
N PRO A 508 2.14 -25.51 -11.05
CA PRO A 508 1.00 -26.26 -10.51
C PRO A 508 1.08 -26.47 -8.99
N GLU A 509 -0.07 -26.56 -8.32
CA GLU A 509 -0.16 -26.72 -6.85
C GLU A 509 0.45 -28.03 -6.34
N TRP A 510 0.50 -29.07 -7.18
CA TRP A 510 1.10 -30.36 -6.85
C TRP A 510 2.63 -30.39 -7.00
N PHE A 511 3.23 -29.39 -7.67
CA PHE A 511 4.67 -29.39 -7.96
C PHE A 511 5.57 -29.30 -6.70
N PRO A 512 5.21 -28.52 -5.66
CA PRO A 512 5.92 -28.56 -4.37
C PRO A 512 5.92 -29.93 -3.67
N ALA A 513 4.87 -30.74 -3.85
CA ALA A 513 4.86 -32.09 -3.27
C ALA A 513 5.84 -33.01 -4.02
N LEU A 514 5.95 -32.85 -5.34
CA LEU A 514 6.85 -33.64 -6.18
C LEU A 514 8.33 -33.42 -5.81
N ILE A 515 8.75 -32.18 -5.51
CA ILE A 515 10.13 -31.91 -5.07
C ILE A 515 10.45 -32.57 -3.72
N GLY A 516 9.47 -32.72 -2.83
CA GLY A 516 9.64 -33.42 -1.55
C GLY A 516 9.97 -34.91 -1.73
N PHE A 517 9.52 -35.53 -2.82
CA PHE A 517 9.77 -36.94 -3.12
C PHE A 517 10.97 -37.16 -4.05
N TYR A 518 11.21 -36.26 -5.01
CA TYR A 518 12.29 -36.40 -6.02
C TYR A 518 13.15 -35.13 -6.15
N PRO A 519 13.81 -34.66 -5.07
CA PRO A 519 14.50 -33.37 -5.05
C PRO A 519 15.60 -33.26 -6.09
N SER A 520 16.47 -34.27 -6.20
CA SER A 520 17.61 -34.27 -7.14
C SER A 520 17.18 -34.24 -8.61
N LEU A 521 16.10 -34.94 -8.97
CA LEU A 521 15.58 -34.96 -10.34
C LEU A 521 14.98 -33.61 -10.74
N VAL A 522 14.18 -33.01 -9.85
CA VAL A 522 13.61 -31.68 -10.05
C VAL A 522 14.74 -30.65 -10.20
N GLN A 523 15.72 -30.69 -9.30
CA GLN A 523 16.90 -29.81 -9.32
C GLN A 523 17.64 -29.91 -10.66
N GLU A 524 17.93 -31.12 -11.15
CA GLU A 524 18.65 -31.33 -12.41
C GLU A 524 17.92 -30.71 -13.61
N ILE A 525 16.62 -30.98 -13.75
CA ILE A 525 15.82 -30.51 -14.90
C ILE A 525 15.64 -28.99 -14.85
N VAL A 526 15.33 -28.44 -13.67
CA VAL A 526 15.17 -26.99 -13.49
C VAL A 526 16.49 -26.26 -13.77
N MET A 527 17.61 -26.77 -13.26
CA MET A 527 18.93 -26.20 -13.52
C MET A 527 19.32 -26.26 -14.99
N ARG A 528 18.93 -27.33 -15.72
CA ARG A 528 19.16 -27.43 -17.17
C ARG A 528 18.44 -26.31 -17.92
N GLU A 529 17.17 -26.04 -17.60
CA GLU A 529 16.43 -24.96 -18.25
C GLU A 529 16.96 -23.57 -17.86
N ILE A 530 17.35 -23.37 -16.59
CA ILE A 530 17.96 -22.10 -16.14
C ILE A 530 19.28 -21.85 -16.88
N ASN A 531 20.16 -22.86 -17.00
CA ASN A 531 21.42 -22.70 -17.72
C ASN A 531 21.18 -22.43 -19.21
N TYR A 532 20.25 -23.16 -19.84
CA TYR A 532 19.86 -22.90 -21.22
C TYR A 532 19.36 -21.46 -21.43
N GLU A 533 18.55 -20.94 -20.51
CA GLU A 533 18.04 -19.57 -20.54
C GLU A 533 19.19 -18.54 -20.42
N LEU A 534 20.17 -18.79 -19.54
CA LEU A 534 21.31 -17.90 -19.32
C LEU A 534 22.30 -17.89 -20.50
N ASP A 535 22.40 -19.00 -21.24
CA ASP A 535 23.37 -19.17 -22.32
C ASP A 535 22.77 -18.82 -23.71
N ALA A 536 21.45 -18.61 -23.82
CA ALA A 536 20.76 -18.33 -25.07
C ALA A 536 20.85 -16.84 -25.54
N PRO A 537 20.95 -16.55 -26.85
CA PRO A 537 20.95 -15.18 -27.39
C PRO A 537 19.61 -14.44 -27.17
N ARG A 538 19.68 -13.13 -26.83
CA ARG A 538 18.54 -12.27 -26.46
C ARG A 538 17.36 -12.20 -27.44
N SER A 539 17.54 -12.52 -28.72
CA SER A 539 16.46 -12.41 -29.73
C SER A 539 15.44 -13.56 -29.70
N GLU A 540 15.74 -14.68 -29.01
CA GLU A 540 14.87 -15.86 -28.96
C GLU A 540 14.10 -15.99 -27.61
N SER A 541 14.52 -15.29 -26.56
CA SER A 541 14.14 -15.56 -25.16
C SER A 541 13.08 -14.61 -24.55
N SER A 542 12.06 -14.23 -25.31
CA SER A 542 10.91 -13.46 -24.78
C SER A 542 9.70 -14.32 -24.40
N SER A 543 9.86 -15.66 -24.34
CA SER A 543 8.79 -16.60 -23.97
C SER A 543 9.15 -17.39 -22.71
N GLY A 544 8.58 -17.04 -21.56
CA GLY A 544 8.47 -17.99 -20.42
C GLY A 544 9.74 -18.36 -19.66
N ARG A 545 10.54 -17.36 -19.24
CA ARG A 545 11.74 -17.52 -18.39
C ARG A 545 11.46 -18.37 -17.15
N VAL A 546 12.04 -19.57 -17.08
CA VAL A 546 11.93 -20.46 -15.91
C VAL A 546 12.47 -19.74 -14.68
N LEU A 547 13.58 -19.00 -14.83
CA LEU A 547 14.19 -18.24 -13.75
C LEU A 547 13.23 -17.20 -13.13
N GLN A 548 12.49 -16.47 -13.95
CA GLN A 548 11.48 -15.52 -13.49
C GLN A 548 10.34 -16.24 -12.75
N ARG A 549 9.87 -17.39 -13.26
CA ARG A 549 8.81 -18.18 -12.60
C ARG A 549 9.26 -18.73 -11.25
N VAL A 550 10.49 -19.24 -11.17
CA VAL A 550 11.12 -19.67 -9.92
C VAL A 550 11.15 -18.51 -8.92
N ARG A 551 11.60 -17.32 -9.33
CA ARG A 551 11.64 -16.14 -8.45
C ARG A 551 10.28 -15.73 -7.88
N TRP A 552 9.22 -15.77 -8.68
CA TRP A 552 7.91 -15.26 -8.26
C TRP A 552 7.02 -16.32 -7.57
N ASN A 553 7.16 -17.60 -7.92
CA ASN A 553 6.25 -18.66 -7.45
C ASN A 553 6.97 -19.92 -6.95
N GLY A 554 8.30 -19.93 -6.88
CA GLY A 554 9.14 -21.09 -6.58
C GLY A 554 9.95 -21.00 -5.29
N ASN A 555 9.52 -20.23 -4.28
CA ASN A 555 10.25 -20.13 -3.01
C ASN A 555 10.54 -21.48 -2.34
N TRP A 556 9.64 -22.46 -2.50
CA TRP A 556 9.76 -23.82 -2.00
C TRP A 556 10.88 -24.65 -2.64
N MET A 557 11.48 -24.23 -3.77
CA MET A 557 12.63 -24.90 -4.39
C MET A 557 13.97 -24.18 -4.16
N PHE A 558 13.98 -23.05 -3.45
CA PHE A 558 15.21 -22.25 -3.29
C PHE A 558 16.33 -23.02 -2.58
N GLY A 559 16.00 -23.82 -1.56
CA GLY A 559 16.98 -24.66 -0.85
C GLY A 559 17.67 -25.67 -1.76
N GLU A 560 16.91 -26.36 -2.62
CA GLU A 560 17.45 -27.34 -3.56
C GLU A 560 18.28 -26.66 -4.68
N LEU A 561 17.89 -25.47 -5.12
CA LEU A 561 18.60 -24.76 -6.19
C LEU A 561 19.83 -23.98 -5.69
N ALA A 562 19.95 -23.73 -4.39
CA ALA A 562 20.97 -22.84 -3.84
C ALA A 562 22.40 -23.22 -4.24
N VAL A 563 22.80 -24.48 -4.00
CA VAL A 563 24.16 -24.98 -4.29
C VAL A 563 24.51 -24.90 -5.78
N PRO A 564 23.72 -25.46 -6.71
CA PRO A 564 24.06 -25.37 -8.14
C PRO A 564 24.00 -23.94 -8.68
N LEU A 565 23.12 -23.08 -8.14
CA LEU A 565 23.09 -21.66 -8.49
C LEU A 565 24.34 -20.92 -8.00
N MET A 566 24.85 -21.23 -6.80
CA MET A 566 26.12 -20.68 -6.30
C MET A 566 27.28 -21.03 -7.24
N VAL A 567 27.33 -22.27 -7.73
CA VAL A 567 28.32 -22.66 -8.74
C VAL A 567 28.13 -21.85 -10.03
N ARG A 568 26.90 -21.68 -10.52
CA ARG A 568 26.65 -20.88 -11.74
C ARG A 568 27.00 -19.39 -11.58
N LEU A 569 26.76 -18.83 -10.39
CA LEU A 569 27.07 -17.43 -10.05
C LEU A 569 28.57 -17.14 -9.94
N SER A 570 29.41 -18.17 -9.73
CA SER A 570 30.87 -18.05 -9.82
C SER A 570 31.35 -17.73 -11.25
N GLN A 571 30.51 -17.98 -12.27
CA GLN A 571 30.81 -17.67 -13.66
C GLN A 571 30.21 -16.31 -14.09
N PRO A 572 30.71 -15.67 -15.17
CA PRO A 572 30.11 -14.46 -15.73
C PRO A 572 28.60 -14.61 -16.03
N ILE A 573 27.83 -13.60 -15.60
CA ILE A 573 26.41 -13.40 -15.95
C ILE A 573 26.32 -11.99 -16.54
N GLU A 574 26.02 -11.89 -17.84
CA GLU A 574 26.02 -10.60 -18.55
C GLU A 574 24.69 -9.85 -18.42
N ASP A 575 23.61 -10.57 -18.13
CA ASP A 575 22.27 -9.99 -18.02
C ASP A 575 21.93 -9.60 -16.57
N LEU A 576 21.71 -8.30 -16.34
CA LEU A 576 21.46 -7.76 -15.01
C LEU A 576 20.18 -8.31 -14.37
N GLU A 577 19.10 -8.46 -15.15
CA GLU A 577 17.82 -8.96 -14.65
C GLU A 577 17.95 -10.42 -14.21
N SER A 578 18.59 -11.25 -15.03
CA SER A 578 18.88 -12.64 -14.71
C SER A 578 19.79 -12.77 -13.49
N LEU A 579 20.86 -11.95 -13.40
CA LEU A 579 21.71 -11.91 -12.21
C LEU A 579 20.89 -11.58 -10.96
N GLN A 580 20.05 -10.55 -11.02
CA GLN A 580 19.22 -10.17 -9.89
C GLN A 580 18.30 -11.32 -9.48
N PHE A 581 17.63 -12.01 -10.41
CA PHE A 581 16.80 -13.17 -10.07
C PHE A 581 17.60 -14.30 -9.40
N LEU A 582 18.76 -14.65 -9.92
CA LEU A 582 19.63 -15.68 -9.33
C LEU A 582 20.07 -15.31 -7.91
N LEU A 583 20.55 -14.08 -7.71
CA LEU A 583 21.00 -13.61 -6.40
C LEU A 583 19.87 -13.61 -5.37
N ASN A 584 18.63 -13.36 -5.78
CA ASN A 584 17.49 -13.41 -4.87
C ASN A 584 17.20 -14.81 -4.39
N ILE A 585 17.18 -15.77 -5.32
CA ILE A 585 16.93 -17.17 -4.99
C ILE A 585 17.95 -17.65 -3.96
N VAL A 586 19.23 -17.32 -4.16
CA VAL A 586 20.29 -17.72 -3.23
C VAL A 586 20.22 -16.95 -1.91
N GLN A 587 19.98 -15.64 -1.92
CA GLN A 587 19.85 -14.85 -0.68
C GLN A 587 18.68 -15.31 0.20
N ASP A 588 17.56 -15.71 -0.42
CA ASP A 588 16.37 -16.23 0.26
C ASP A 588 16.46 -17.74 0.56
N SER A 589 17.59 -18.38 0.26
CA SER A 589 17.87 -19.78 0.57
C SER A 589 18.67 -19.95 1.87
N SER A 590 18.97 -21.20 2.24
CA SER A 590 19.73 -21.56 3.44
C SER A 590 21.25 -21.41 3.33
N VAL A 591 21.76 -20.64 2.36
CA VAL A 591 23.20 -20.40 2.21
C VAL A 591 23.67 -19.44 3.31
N ASP A 592 24.79 -19.78 3.97
CA ASP A 592 25.36 -18.97 5.04
C ASP A 592 25.92 -17.63 4.53
N ASP A 593 25.91 -16.62 5.40
CA ASP A 593 26.38 -15.27 5.08
C ASP A 593 27.86 -15.26 4.69
N GLU A 594 28.70 -16.09 5.30
CA GLU A 594 30.13 -16.17 5.02
C GLU A 594 30.41 -16.62 3.58
N VAL A 595 29.65 -17.60 3.08
CA VAL A 595 29.81 -18.12 1.71
C VAL A 595 29.35 -17.10 0.68
N LEU A 596 28.25 -16.40 0.96
CA LEU A 596 27.78 -15.29 0.14
C LEU A 596 28.75 -14.12 0.14
N ALA A 597 29.33 -13.78 1.29
CA ALA A 597 30.30 -12.70 1.42
C ALA A 597 31.54 -12.97 0.57
N GLU A 598 32.08 -14.20 0.59
CA GLU A 598 33.23 -14.58 -0.21
C GLU A 598 32.94 -14.45 -1.72
N LEU A 599 31.82 -14.99 -2.19
CA LEU A 599 31.40 -14.87 -3.58
C LEU A 599 31.20 -13.40 -3.97
N ALA A 600 30.47 -12.65 -3.17
CA ALA A 600 30.14 -11.25 -3.44
C ALA A 600 31.40 -10.37 -3.51
N ARG A 601 32.33 -10.54 -2.57
CA ARG A 601 33.61 -9.85 -2.55
C ARG A 601 34.42 -10.11 -3.81
N ASN A 602 34.60 -11.37 -4.19
CA ASN A 602 35.38 -11.73 -5.38
C ASN A 602 34.74 -11.11 -6.64
N ARG A 603 33.42 -11.29 -6.81
CA ARG A 603 32.69 -10.79 -7.98
C ARG A 603 32.58 -9.27 -8.04
N ALA A 604 32.41 -8.60 -6.90
CA ALA A 604 32.37 -7.14 -6.82
C ALA A 604 33.68 -6.49 -7.31
N THR A 605 34.82 -7.17 -7.08
CA THR A 605 36.14 -6.69 -7.52
C THR A 605 36.51 -7.10 -8.94
N GLU A 606 36.11 -8.29 -9.38
CA GLU A 606 36.42 -8.82 -10.72
C GLU A 606 35.56 -8.19 -11.84
N VAL A 607 34.29 -7.88 -11.55
CA VAL A 607 33.36 -7.41 -12.57
C VAL A 607 33.65 -5.95 -12.93
N VAL A 608 34.06 -5.73 -14.18
CA VAL A 608 34.37 -4.40 -14.72
C VAL A 608 33.12 -3.57 -15.03
N SER A 609 32.01 -4.23 -15.38
CA SER A 609 30.76 -3.57 -15.76
C SER A 609 30.20 -2.69 -14.64
N LEU A 610 30.05 -1.40 -14.93
CA LEU A 610 29.48 -0.41 -14.00
C LEU A 610 27.98 -0.59 -13.76
N GLU A 611 27.30 -1.43 -14.53
CA GLU A 611 25.89 -1.76 -14.32
C GLU A 611 25.68 -3.01 -13.46
N ILE A 612 26.62 -3.96 -13.52
CA ILE A 612 26.52 -5.27 -12.84
C ILE A 612 27.22 -5.25 -11.48
N ALA A 613 28.43 -4.69 -11.40
CA ALA A 613 29.20 -4.62 -10.17
C ALA A 613 28.44 -4.02 -8.96
N PRO A 614 27.60 -2.96 -9.11
CA PRO A 614 26.81 -2.43 -8.00
C PRO A 614 25.93 -3.47 -7.30
N THR A 615 25.40 -4.46 -8.03
CA THR A 615 24.55 -5.52 -7.47
C THR A 615 25.37 -6.47 -6.60
N TRP A 616 26.63 -6.74 -6.95
CA TRP A 616 27.54 -7.55 -6.12
C TRP A 616 27.96 -6.82 -4.84
N TYR A 617 28.23 -5.51 -4.93
CA TYR A 617 28.44 -4.69 -3.71
C TYR A 617 27.20 -4.67 -2.83
N ALA A 618 26.00 -4.60 -3.41
CA ALA A 618 24.75 -4.63 -2.68
C ALA A 618 24.54 -5.96 -1.94
N LEU A 619 24.89 -7.09 -2.57
CA LEU A 619 24.88 -8.40 -1.92
C LEU A 619 25.87 -8.43 -0.76
N TRP A 620 27.11 -7.98 -0.98
CA TRP A 620 28.17 -7.99 0.03
C TRP A 620 27.80 -7.13 1.25
N ILE A 621 27.24 -5.93 1.04
CA ILE A 621 26.73 -5.07 2.12
C ILE A 621 25.58 -5.75 2.88
N GLY A 622 24.77 -6.56 2.19
CA GLY A 622 23.67 -7.28 2.79
C GLY A 622 24.08 -8.34 3.81
N VAL A 623 25.28 -8.91 3.65
CA VAL A 623 25.79 -10.03 4.46
C VAL A 623 26.96 -9.65 5.37
N GLU A 624 27.87 -8.78 4.92
CA GLU A 624 29.09 -8.38 5.63
C GLU A 624 29.35 -6.86 5.49
N PRO A 625 28.46 -6.01 6.03
CA PRO A 625 28.49 -4.56 5.82
C PRO A 625 29.77 -3.88 6.31
N ALA A 626 30.36 -4.35 7.42
CA ALA A 626 31.55 -3.75 8.02
C ALA A 626 32.76 -3.70 7.07
N LEU A 627 32.93 -4.72 6.21
CA LEU A 627 34.00 -4.76 5.20
C LEU A 627 33.53 -4.20 3.85
N ALA A 628 32.28 -4.44 3.48
CA ALA A 628 31.74 -4.08 2.18
C ALA A 628 31.53 -2.57 1.99
N ILE A 629 31.10 -1.85 3.04
CA ILE A 629 30.83 -0.40 2.96
C ILE A 629 32.13 0.38 2.68
N PRO A 630 33.26 0.15 3.40
CA PRO A 630 34.54 0.76 3.05
C PRO A 630 35.02 0.39 1.63
N ALA A 631 34.84 -0.87 1.22
CA ALA A 631 35.23 -1.32 -0.11
C ALA A 631 34.42 -0.64 -1.23
N LEU A 632 33.13 -0.41 -1.01
CA LEU A 632 32.27 0.37 -1.91
C LEU A 632 32.76 1.81 -2.04
N ALA A 633 33.11 2.46 -0.92
CA ALA A 633 33.62 3.83 -0.93
C ALA A 633 34.86 3.96 -1.82
N VAL A 634 35.85 3.08 -1.62
CA VAL A 634 37.07 3.01 -2.44
C VAL A 634 36.74 2.79 -3.91
N ARG A 635 35.78 1.92 -4.22
CA ARG A 635 35.38 1.65 -5.61
C ARG A 635 34.74 2.87 -6.27
N ILE A 636 33.82 3.55 -5.60
CA ILE A 636 33.18 4.75 -6.14
C ILE A 636 34.24 5.85 -6.35
N ASP A 637 35.16 6.03 -5.40
CA ASP A 637 36.22 7.04 -5.51
C ASP A 637 37.18 6.80 -6.68
N SER A 638 37.37 5.54 -7.08
CA SER A 638 38.18 5.16 -8.24
C SER A 638 37.56 5.52 -9.61
N LEU A 639 36.27 5.86 -9.66
CA LEU A 639 35.58 6.22 -10.91
C LEU A 639 35.95 7.64 -11.36
N SER A 640 35.97 7.85 -12.68
CA SER A 640 36.59 9.05 -13.27
C SER A 640 35.67 10.27 -13.31
N SER A 641 34.35 10.07 -13.36
CA SER A 641 33.37 11.15 -13.45
C SER A 641 32.33 11.12 -12.33
N ASP A 642 31.83 12.30 -11.95
CA ASP A 642 30.74 12.44 -10.96
C ASP A 642 29.46 11.71 -11.40
N GLU A 643 29.19 11.65 -12.71
CA GLU A 643 28.02 10.96 -13.26
C GLU A 643 28.13 9.43 -13.09
N GLU A 644 29.30 8.84 -13.35
CA GLU A 644 29.55 7.42 -13.10
C GLU A 644 29.46 7.09 -11.61
N LYS A 645 30.01 7.96 -10.74
CA LYS A 645 29.92 7.82 -9.28
C LYS A 645 28.46 7.82 -8.81
N ALA A 646 27.67 8.80 -9.25
CA ALA A 646 26.26 8.90 -8.91
C ALA A 646 25.47 7.69 -9.44
N ARG A 647 25.68 7.28 -10.70
CA ARG A 647 24.99 6.13 -11.30
C ARG A 647 25.33 4.83 -10.56
N PHE A 648 26.60 4.60 -10.23
CA PHE A 648 27.04 3.41 -9.50
C PHE A 648 26.42 3.36 -8.10
N ALA A 649 26.44 4.49 -7.37
CA ALA A 649 25.83 4.62 -6.05
C ALA A 649 24.32 4.36 -6.11
N MET A 650 23.61 4.95 -7.07
CA MET A 650 22.16 4.75 -7.25
C MET A 650 21.82 3.27 -7.53
N LEU A 651 22.53 2.62 -8.45
CA LEU A 651 22.31 1.21 -8.78
C LEU A 651 22.57 0.30 -7.59
N CYS A 652 23.66 0.54 -6.84
CA CYS A 652 23.99 -0.23 -5.65
C CYS A 652 22.91 -0.05 -4.58
N LEU A 653 22.51 1.20 -4.32
CA LEU A 653 21.53 1.53 -3.31
C LEU A 653 20.14 0.93 -3.62
N VAL A 654 19.72 0.98 -4.88
CA VAL A 654 18.45 0.36 -5.32
C VAL A 654 18.51 -1.16 -5.19
N ALA A 655 19.66 -1.79 -5.46
CA ALA A 655 19.83 -3.23 -5.23
C ALA A 655 19.85 -3.60 -3.72
N ILE A 656 20.39 -2.75 -2.83
CA ILE A 656 20.39 -3.00 -1.38
C ILE A 656 18.95 -2.96 -0.81
N VAL A 657 18.21 -1.89 -1.14
CA VAL A 657 16.89 -1.63 -0.54
C VAL A 657 15.77 -2.37 -1.26
N GLY A 658 15.95 -2.66 -2.55
CA GLY A 658 14.94 -3.20 -3.46
C GLY A 658 14.08 -2.11 -4.11
N SER A 659 13.47 -2.44 -5.24
CA SER A 659 12.48 -1.63 -5.95
C SER A 659 11.32 -2.51 -6.43
N ARG A 660 10.46 -1.98 -7.31
CA ARG A 660 9.42 -2.80 -7.97
C ARG A 660 10.01 -3.90 -8.88
N THR A 661 11.26 -3.73 -9.34
CA THR A 661 11.93 -4.61 -10.29
C THR A 661 13.20 -5.26 -9.73
N ALA A 662 13.94 -4.55 -8.87
CA ALA A 662 15.10 -5.07 -8.17
C ALA A 662 14.68 -5.64 -6.82
N SER A 663 15.25 -6.77 -6.44
CA SER A 663 14.95 -7.39 -5.15
C SER A 663 15.93 -6.91 -4.08
N ARG A 664 15.56 -7.18 -2.83
CA ARG A 664 16.24 -6.68 -1.64
C ARG A 664 17.38 -7.59 -1.23
N SER A 665 18.52 -7.01 -0.87
CA SER A 665 19.60 -7.78 -0.23
C SER A 665 19.22 -8.24 1.19
N ARG A 666 19.98 -9.20 1.74
CA ARG A 666 19.98 -9.47 3.19
C ARG A 666 20.23 -8.17 3.97
N GLN A 667 19.76 -8.12 5.21
CA GLN A 667 19.57 -6.87 5.96
C GLN A 667 20.58 -6.66 7.09
N ASN A 668 21.76 -7.28 7.04
CA ASN A 668 22.77 -7.11 8.10
C ASN A 668 23.28 -5.66 8.19
N TYR A 669 23.12 -4.87 7.11
CA TYR A 669 23.35 -3.41 7.12
C TYR A 669 22.35 -2.61 7.97
N LYS A 670 21.23 -3.20 8.42
CA LYS A 670 20.23 -2.53 9.27
C LYS A 670 20.67 -2.52 10.74
N THR A 671 21.84 -1.97 10.99
CA THR A 671 22.24 -1.47 12.30
C THR A 671 22.34 0.05 12.21
N VAL A 672 22.24 0.74 13.35
CA VAL A 672 22.34 2.21 13.37
C VAL A 672 23.69 2.67 12.80
N GLU A 673 24.78 2.00 13.19
CA GLU A 673 26.13 2.25 12.67
C GLU A 673 26.21 2.17 11.13
N HIS A 674 25.82 1.03 10.55
CA HIS A 674 25.94 0.80 9.10
C HIS A 674 24.96 1.66 8.30
N ALA A 675 23.73 1.86 8.79
CA ALA A 675 22.75 2.74 8.16
C ALA A 675 23.24 4.20 8.15
N LYS A 676 23.87 4.67 9.23
CA LYS A 676 24.50 6.01 9.29
C LYS A 676 25.62 6.13 8.26
N ALA A 677 26.50 5.15 8.18
CA ALA A 677 27.62 5.14 7.23
C ALA A 677 27.11 5.19 5.78
N LEU A 678 26.13 4.35 5.42
CA LEU A 678 25.49 4.36 4.11
C LEU A 678 24.77 5.69 3.84
N TYR A 679 24.01 6.22 4.80
CA TYR A 679 23.28 7.47 4.66
C TYR A 679 24.22 8.65 4.32
N LEU A 680 25.28 8.84 5.11
CA LEU A 680 26.26 9.90 4.87
C LEU A 680 27.00 9.72 3.54
N MET A 681 27.43 8.49 3.23
CA MET A 681 28.12 8.19 1.97
C MET A 681 27.23 8.45 0.75
N MET A 682 25.98 7.96 0.76
CA MET A 682 25.07 8.08 -0.38
C MET A 682 24.66 9.52 -0.63
N HIS A 683 24.58 10.38 0.39
CA HIS A 683 24.31 11.82 0.22
C HIS A 683 25.42 12.57 -0.54
N SER A 684 26.65 12.06 -0.57
CA SER A 684 27.75 12.65 -1.36
C SER A 684 27.56 12.45 -2.87
N TYR A 685 26.86 11.38 -3.27
CA TYR A 685 26.69 10.97 -4.67
C TYR A 685 25.24 11.17 -5.19
N ILE A 686 24.25 11.07 -4.32
CA ILE A 686 22.82 11.26 -4.61
C ILE A 686 22.39 12.58 -3.97
N ARG A 687 22.74 13.69 -4.62
CA ARG A 687 22.62 15.04 -4.07
C ARG A 687 21.17 15.53 -4.08
N ILE A 688 20.67 16.06 -2.96
CA ILE A 688 19.28 16.53 -2.84
C ILE A 688 18.90 17.59 -3.88
N ALA A 689 19.85 18.45 -4.28
CA ALA A 689 19.63 19.46 -5.29
C ALA A 689 19.22 18.89 -6.67
N GLU A 690 19.44 17.60 -6.90
CA GLU A 690 19.09 16.86 -8.11
C GLU A 690 17.91 15.89 -7.89
N ASP A 691 17.26 15.92 -6.71
CA ASP A 691 16.11 15.07 -6.44
C ASP A 691 14.90 15.48 -7.29
N ILE A 692 14.15 14.48 -7.74
CA ILE A 692 12.98 14.70 -8.57
C ILE A 692 11.76 14.88 -7.66
N ASP A 693 11.13 16.05 -7.73
CA ASP A 693 9.86 16.28 -7.05
C ASP A 693 8.68 15.80 -7.93
N ARG A 694 7.98 14.79 -7.42
CA ARG A 694 6.79 14.20 -8.06
C ARG A 694 5.50 14.57 -7.33
N ALA A 695 5.59 15.31 -6.22
CA ALA A 695 4.43 15.66 -5.42
C ALA A 695 3.41 16.47 -6.24
N GLY A 696 2.15 16.05 -6.20
CA GLY A 696 1.07 16.73 -6.94
C GLY A 696 1.11 16.57 -8.47
N THR A 697 1.98 15.73 -9.03
CA THR A 697 2.12 15.58 -10.51
C THR A 697 1.31 14.42 -11.12
N GLY A 698 0.51 13.71 -10.31
CA GLY A 698 -0.32 12.58 -10.76
C GLY A 698 0.42 11.24 -10.79
N VAL A 699 -0.06 10.30 -11.62
CA VAL A 699 0.52 8.95 -11.76
C VAL A 699 1.76 9.00 -12.65
N TYR A 700 2.88 8.47 -12.14
CA TYR A 700 4.15 8.36 -12.85
C TYR A 700 4.76 6.96 -12.70
N SER A 701 5.67 6.61 -13.59
CA SER A 701 6.53 5.43 -13.45
C SER A 701 7.87 5.88 -12.85
N PRO A 702 8.23 5.44 -11.63
CA PRO A 702 9.51 5.79 -11.02
C PRO A 702 10.70 5.36 -11.88
N GLY A 703 11.69 6.22 -12.03
CA GLY A 703 12.99 5.88 -12.61
C GLY A 703 14.05 5.55 -11.55
N LEU A 704 15.26 5.23 -11.98
CA LEU A 704 16.40 4.91 -11.10
C LEU A 704 16.63 6.01 -10.04
N ARG A 705 16.52 7.28 -10.42
CA ARG A 705 16.71 8.41 -9.49
C ARG A 705 15.60 8.49 -8.44
N ASP A 706 14.34 8.31 -8.84
CA ASP A 706 13.18 8.29 -7.93
C ASP A 706 13.31 7.18 -6.87
N ASP A 707 13.81 6.00 -7.26
CA ASP A 707 14.01 4.89 -6.34
C ASP A 707 15.23 5.08 -5.44
N ALA A 708 16.33 5.61 -5.98
CA ALA A 708 17.55 5.85 -5.22
C ALA A 708 17.39 6.95 -4.16
N GLN A 709 16.69 8.06 -4.46
CA GLN A 709 16.41 9.10 -3.46
C GLN A 709 15.53 8.55 -2.32
N ARG A 710 14.52 7.72 -2.64
CA ARG A 710 13.67 7.07 -1.62
C ARG A 710 14.47 6.09 -0.76
N ALA A 711 15.35 5.30 -1.36
CA ALA A 711 16.21 4.37 -0.65
C ALA A 711 17.19 5.08 0.29
N ARG A 712 17.78 6.20 -0.15
CA ARG A 712 18.67 7.05 0.66
C ARG A 712 17.95 7.57 1.90
N ASP A 713 16.76 8.13 1.72
CA ASP A 713 15.95 8.69 2.82
C ASP A 713 15.45 7.59 3.78
N GLY A 714 15.30 6.36 3.28
CA GLY A 714 14.94 5.18 4.07
C GLY A 714 15.95 4.84 5.17
N PHE A 715 17.25 5.11 4.98
CA PHE A 715 18.24 4.89 6.05
C PHE A 715 18.05 5.84 7.22
N LEU A 716 17.78 7.13 6.95
CA LEU A 716 17.50 8.10 8.01
C LEU A 716 16.20 7.73 8.74
N ALA A 717 15.17 7.29 8.01
CA ALA A 717 13.94 6.81 8.63
C ALA A 717 14.20 5.65 9.59
N PHE A 718 14.98 4.64 9.17
CA PHE A 718 15.39 3.53 10.03
C PHE A 718 16.13 4.00 11.29
N ILE A 719 17.10 4.92 11.17
CA ILE A 719 17.84 5.47 12.33
C ILE A 719 16.89 6.20 13.28
N ARG A 720 15.93 6.97 12.75
CA ARG A 720 14.95 7.70 13.57
C ARG A 720 14.01 6.76 14.34
N GLU A 721 13.65 5.63 13.73
CA GLU A 721 12.76 4.65 14.34
C GLU A 721 13.49 3.73 15.34
N ALA A 722 14.78 3.46 15.14
CA ALA A 722 15.59 2.63 16.04
C ALA A 722 15.64 3.23 17.46
N PRO A 723 15.21 2.51 18.52
CA PRO A 723 15.18 3.05 19.88
C PRO A 723 16.59 3.15 20.49
N GLY A 724 16.76 4.05 21.44
CA GLY A 724 17.92 4.08 22.33
C GLY A 724 19.04 5.04 21.90
N LYS A 725 20.05 5.09 22.78
CA LYS A 725 21.14 6.07 22.75
C LYS A 725 22.01 5.99 21.50
N GLU A 726 22.20 4.80 20.93
CA GLU A 726 22.97 4.63 19.69
C GLU A 726 22.36 5.44 18.53
N ALA A 727 21.03 5.38 18.36
CA ALA A 727 20.31 6.15 17.35
C ALA A 727 20.41 7.66 17.59
N PHE A 728 20.30 8.08 18.85
CA PHE A 728 20.49 9.48 19.24
C PHE A 728 21.88 10.01 18.86
N LEU A 729 22.94 9.27 19.22
CA LEU A 729 24.32 9.64 18.89
C LEU A 729 24.55 9.68 17.38
N ALA A 730 24.02 8.70 16.64
CA ALA A 730 24.10 8.70 15.19
C ALA A 730 23.43 9.93 14.56
N LEU A 731 22.27 10.36 15.05
CA LEU A 731 21.61 11.58 14.58
C LEU A 731 22.41 12.85 14.91
N GLN A 732 23.07 12.89 16.08
CA GLN A 732 23.96 14.00 16.43
C GLN A 732 25.19 14.06 15.52
N GLU A 733 25.81 12.93 15.23
CA GLU A 733 26.93 12.85 14.29
C GLU A 733 26.50 13.27 12.88
N ILE A 734 25.34 12.80 12.42
CA ILE A 734 24.77 13.23 11.14
C ILE A 734 24.55 14.74 11.14
N ALA A 735 24.02 15.32 12.21
CA ALA A 735 23.82 16.77 12.33
C ALA A 735 25.12 17.57 12.17
N GLN A 736 26.27 16.99 12.49
CA GLN A 736 27.57 17.64 12.31
C GLN A 736 28.17 17.35 10.91
N ALA A 737 28.08 16.10 10.45
CA ALA A 737 28.81 15.59 9.30
C ALA A 737 28.01 15.60 7.99
N HIS A 738 26.70 15.90 8.00
CA HIS A 738 25.86 15.80 6.80
C HIS A 738 26.45 16.60 5.62
N PRO A 739 26.60 16.00 4.41
CA PRO A 739 27.19 16.68 3.24
C PRO A 739 26.39 17.91 2.79
N ALA A 740 25.07 17.87 2.88
CA ALA A 740 24.21 19.03 2.64
C ALA A 740 23.97 19.82 3.93
N GLU A 741 24.60 20.98 4.05
CA GLU A 741 24.51 21.87 5.23
C GLU A 741 23.06 22.24 5.64
N PRO A 742 22.12 22.51 4.71
CA PRO A 742 20.74 22.83 5.08
C PRO A 742 19.98 21.72 5.82
N LEU A 743 20.44 20.47 5.74
CA LEU A 743 19.82 19.34 6.48
C LEU A 743 20.37 19.15 7.89
N ARG A 744 21.50 19.77 8.24
CA ARG A 744 22.11 19.63 9.57
C ARG A 744 21.16 20.04 10.71
N PRO A 745 20.43 21.17 10.63
CA PRO A 745 19.45 21.54 11.65
C PRO A 745 18.31 20.52 11.78
N TRP A 746 17.87 19.91 10.68
CA TRP A 746 16.84 18.86 10.71
C TRP A 746 17.31 17.61 11.45
N SER A 747 18.55 17.18 11.23
CA SER A 747 19.14 16.05 11.96
C SER A 747 19.31 16.36 13.45
N ALA A 748 19.69 17.59 13.81
CA ALA A 748 19.74 18.03 15.21
C ALA A 748 18.35 18.00 15.85
N PHE A 749 17.32 18.46 15.13
CA PHE A 749 15.93 18.36 15.57
C PHE A 749 15.47 16.91 15.73
N TYR A 750 15.87 16.01 14.83
CA TYR A 750 15.57 14.59 14.98
C TYR A 750 16.28 13.95 16.18
N ALA A 751 17.52 14.35 16.48
CA ALA A 751 18.22 13.93 17.69
C ALA A 751 17.45 14.40 18.95
N GLN A 752 16.97 15.64 18.97
CA GLN A 752 16.15 16.15 20.08
C GLN A 752 14.83 15.37 20.23
N GLN A 753 14.14 15.07 19.13
CA GLN A 753 12.93 14.24 19.16
C GLN A 753 13.23 12.83 19.67
N LYS A 754 14.34 12.21 19.23
CA LYS A 754 14.77 10.88 19.69
C LYS A 754 15.04 10.89 21.20
N ALA A 755 15.80 11.87 21.70
CA ALA A 755 16.04 12.02 23.15
C ALA A 755 14.73 12.21 23.92
N THR A 756 13.80 12.99 23.38
CA THR A 756 12.48 13.17 24.00
C THR A 756 11.69 11.86 24.05
N ALA A 757 11.59 11.15 22.92
CA ALA A 757 10.87 9.89 22.81
C ALA A 757 11.47 8.80 23.73
N ASP A 758 12.79 8.67 23.74
CA ASP A 758 13.49 7.68 24.56
C ASP A 758 13.43 8.02 26.07
N SER A 759 13.26 9.31 26.42
CA SER A 759 13.06 9.74 27.82
C SER A 759 11.65 9.51 28.36
N GLN A 760 10.67 9.24 27.49
CA GLN A 760 9.29 9.02 27.91
C GLN A 760 9.15 7.62 28.51
N THR A 761 8.82 7.55 29.80
CA THR A 761 8.37 6.29 30.41
C THR A 761 7.03 5.87 29.82
N PRO A 762 6.78 4.57 29.63
CA PRO A 762 5.47 4.07 29.25
C PRO A 762 4.36 4.62 30.16
N PRO A 763 3.16 4.92 29.64
CA PRO A 763 2.03 5.35 30.46
C PRO A 763 1.75 4.36 31.59
N TRP A 764 1.41 4.87 32.78
CA TRP A 764 1.01 4.00 33.88
C TRP A 764 -0.33 3.33 33.59
N GLU A 765 -0.37 2.02 33.81
CA GLU A 765 -1.64 1.28 33.85
C GLU A 765 -2.50 1.76 35.03
N PRO A 766 -3.84 1.72 34.94
CA PRO A 766 -4.73 2.20 36.01
C PRO A 766 -4.43 1.60 37.40
N ALA A 767 -4.04 0.33 37.45
CA ALA A 767 -3.66 -0.34 38.69
C ALA A 767 -2.42 0.30 39.36
N LYS A 768 -1.45 0.73 38.56
CA LYS A 768 -0.22 1.39 39.05
C LYS A 768 -0.51 2.79 39.57
N VAL A 769 -1.47 3.50 38.98
CA VAL A 769 -1.96 4.79 39.48
C VAL A 769 -2.60 4.62 40.86
N ILE A 770 -3.40 3.56 41.05
CA ILE A 770 -4.02 3.23 42.35
C ILE A 770 -2.95 2.90 43.39
N GLU A 771 -1.98 2.04 43.04
CA GLU A 771 -0.87 1.68 43.94
C GLU A 771 -0.09 2.92 44.41
N PHE A 772 0.24 3.82 43.47
CA PHE A 772 0.90 5.07 43.79
C PHE A 772 0.02 5.97 44.67
N HIS A 773 -1.29 6.06 44.42
CA HIS A 773 -2.20 6.84 45.25
C HIS A 773 -2.25 6.32 46.70
N GLU A 774 -2.26 5.00 46.89
CA GLU A 774 -2.37 4.37 48.21
C GLU A 774 -1.06 4.39 49.00
N SER A 775 0.07 4.21 48.32
CA SER A 775 1.37 4.01 48.98
C SER A 775 2.41 5.10 48.71
N LEU A 776 2.07 6.10 47.89
CA LEU A 776 2.95 7.19 47.41
C LEU A 776 4.22 6.71 46.70
N GLU A 777 4.25 5.44 46.33
CA GLU A 777 5.32 4.78 45.61
C GLU A 777 4.70 3.74 44.67
N SER A 778 5.29 3.52 43.49
CA SER A 778 4.81 2.48 42.57
C SER A 778 5.85 1.39 42.44
N THR A 779 5.43 0.14 42.27
CA THR A 779 6.36 -0.95 41.93
C THR A 779 6.98 -0.68 40.55
N PRO A 780 8.32 -0.66 40.43
CA PRO A 780 8.97 -0.49 39.13
C PRO A 780 8.52 -1.58 38.14
N SER A 781 8.38 -1.21 36.89
CA SER A 781 8.02 -2.11 35.78
C SER A 781 9.03 -2.08 34.63
N THR A 782 9.96 -1.12 34.66
CA THR A 782 11.06 -0.98 33.69
C THR A 782 12.40 -0.84 34.41
N HIS A 783 13.49 -1.09 33.68
CA HIS A 783 14.85 -0.86 34.16
C HIS A 783 15.04 0.58 34.69
N ARG A 784 14.57 1.57 33.92
CA ARG A 784 14.69 2.99 34.26
C ARG A 784 13.92 3.36 35.52
N GLU A 785 12.71 2.83 35.71
CA GLU A 785 11.95 3.05 36.94
C GLU A 785 12.63 2.42 38.17
N LEU A 786 13.25 1.24 38.02
CA LEU A 786 13.99 0.60 39.10
C LEU A 786 15.24 1.43 39.46
N TRP A 787 15.95 1.95 38.45
CA TRP A 787 17.08 2.85 38.66
C TRP A 787 16.68 4.14 39.35
N ASN A 788 15.58 4.78 38.93
CA ASN A 788 15.03 5.97 39.60
C ASN A 788 14.74 5.68 41.09
N LEU A 789 14.04 4.57 41.37
CA LEU A 789 13.74 4.16 42.75
C LEU A 789 15.02 3.89 43.57
N ALA A 790 16.03 3.25 42.97
CA ALA A 790 17.31 3.00 43.63
C ALA A 790 18.08 4.30 43.94
N VAL A 791 18.05 5.26 43.02
CA VAL A 791 18.61 6.61 43.23
C VAL A 791 17.87 7.32 44.36
N ASP A 792 16.53 7.34 44.34
CA ASP A 792 15.71 7.96 45.39
C ASP A 792 16.03 7.35 46.77
N ARG A 793 16.12 6.02 46.86
CA ARG A 793 16.49 5.33 48.12
C ARG A 793 17.86 5.72 48.64
N LEU A 794 18.85 5.88 47.76
CA LEU A 794 20.19 6.29 48.18
C LEU A 794 20.26 7.77 48.54
N LEU A 795 19.43 8.62 47.92
CA LEU A 795 19.28 10.03 48.31
C LEU A 795 18.56 10.19 49.65
N ASP A 796 17.54 9.36 49.93
CA ASP A 796 16.90 9.27 51.25
C ASP A 796 17.92 8.87 52.32
N LEU A 797 18.73 7.84 52.04
CA LEU A 797 19.83 7.43 52.94
C LEU A 797 20.85 8.55 53.14
N LYS A 798 21.23 9.26 52.07
CA LYS A 798 22.12 10.41 52.15
C LYS A 798 21.53 11.47 53.09
N HIS A 799 20.26 11.81 52.93
CA HIS A 799 19.58 12.78 53.79
C HIS A 799 19.52 12.32 55.25
N ASP A 800 19.12 11.06 55.50
CA ASP A 800 19.07 10.46 56.84
C ASP A 800 20.42 10.56 57.57
N LEU A 801 21.53 10.34 56.85
CA LEU A 801 22.88 10.38 57.41
C LEU A 801 23.46 11.79 57.53
N GLU A 802 23.18 12.67 56.57
CA GLU A 802 23.80 14.00 56.52
C GLU A 802 23.04 15.07 57.28
N ASP A 803 21.71 15.05 57.24
CA ASP A 803 20.86 16.14 57.73
C ASP A 803 19.73 15.65 58.66
N GLY A 804 19.60 14.34 58.90
CA GLY A 804 18.61 13.76 59.79
C GLY A 804 18.88 13.99 61.28
N ASP A 805 17.84 14.34 62.05
CA ASP A 805 17.92 14.59 63.50
C ASP A 805 18.43 13.38 64.32
N SER A 806 18.18 12.16 63.81
CA SER A 806 18.61 10.89 64.41
C SER A 806 19.71 10.20 63.60
N SER A 807 20.55 10.96 62.92
CA SER A 807 21.61 10.44 62.05
C SER A 807 22.51 9.41 62.74
N TYR A 808 22.77 8.31 62.03
CA TYR A 808 23.71 7.26 62.43
C TYR A 808 25.15 7.53 61.96
N ALA A 809 25.43 8.68 61.35
CA ALA A 809 26.75 8.98 60.79
C ALA A 809 27.88 8.84 61.83
N GLU A 810 27.68 9.30 63.06
CA GLU A 810 28.70 9.17 64.13
C GLU A 810 29.09 7.73 64.42
N ILE A 811 28.17 6.76 64.25
CA ILE A 811 28.45 5.34 64.45
C ILE A 811 29.23 4.78 63.27
N LEU A 812 28.83 5.15 62.05
CA LEU A 812 29.50 4.71 60.83
C LEU A 812 30.93 5.27 60.70
N LEU A 813 31.18 6.47 61.25
CA LEU A 813 32.51 7.07 61.31
C LEU A 813 33.53 6.23 62.11
N LEU A 814 33.07 5.35 63.01
CA LEU A 814 33.95 4.51 63.84
C LEU A 814 34.51 3.30 63.08
N THR A 815 33.99 2.99 61.89
CA THR A 815 34.52 1.91 61.04
C THR A 815 35.20 2.47 59.79
N ASN A 816 36.37 1.91 59.47
CA ASN A 816 37.11 2.21 58.25
C ASN A 816 37.10 1.03 57.26
N GLN A 817 36.24 0.04 57.50
CA GLN A 817 36.08 -1.13 56.65
C GLN A 817 34.90 -0.93 55.69
N GLU A 818 35.19 -0.92 54.39
CA GLU A 818 34.17 -0.82 53.34
C GLU A 818 33.10 -1.91 53.49
N THR A 819 33.48 -3.14 53.84
CA THR A 819 32.55 -4.25 54.10
C THR A 819 31.55 -3.97 55.22
N SER A 820 31.93 -3.23 56.27
CA SER A 820 31.00 -2.86 57.36
C SER A 820 29.97 -1.84 56.89
N ILE A 821 30.42 -0.81 56.18
CA ILE A 821 29.54 0.21 55.58
C ILE A 821 28.63 -0.45 54.56
N ARG A 822 29.18 -1.35 53.74
CA ARG A 822 28.40 -2.07 52.72
C ARG A 822 27.25 -2.87 53.34
N LYS A 823 27.54 -3.61 54.42
CA LYS A 823 26.53 -4.36 55.18
C LYS A 823 25.45 -3.46 55.77
N PHE A 824 25.83 -2.32 56.35
CA PHE A 824 24.88 -1.35 56.90
C PHE A 824 23.93 -0.83 55.83
N ILE A 825 24.48 -0.29 54.73
CA ILE A 825 23.69 0.28 53.63
C ILE A 825 22.81 -0.79 53.01
N GLY A 826 23.35 -1.99 52.77
CA GLY A 826 22.58 -3.10 52.20
C GLY A 826 21.44 -3.57 53.11
N ASN A 827 21.60 -3.51 54.43
CA ASN A 827 20.50 -3.77 55.36
C ASN A 827 19.45 -2.64 55.33
N TRP A 828 19.89 -1.38 55.36
CA TRP A 828 19.01 -0.21 55.28
C TRP A 828 18.15 -0.23 54.02
N LEU A 829 18.75 -0.59 52.87
CA LEU A 829 18.05 -0.73 51.59
C LEU A 829 17.04 -1.88 51.61
N ARG A 830 17.37 -3.01 52.24
CA ARG A 830 16.49 -4.18 52.34
C ARG A 830 15.28 -3.90 53.22
N ASP A 831 15.48 -3.22 54.35
CA ASP A 831 14.39 -2.86 55.28
C ASP A 831 13.36 -1.93 54.63
N ARG A 832 13.77 -1.14 53.63
CA ARG A 832 12.92 -0.20 52.88
C ARG A 832 12.48 -0.69 51.50
N ALA A 833 12.75 -1.95 51.18
CA ALA A 833 12.36 -2.54 49.91
C ALA A 833 10.84 -2.64 49.74
N ALA A 834 10.12 -2.91 50.84
CA ALA A 834 8.66 -3.05 50.88
C ALA A 834 8.08 -3.96 49.77
N GLY A 835 8.83 -4.99 49.36
CA GLY A 835 8.44 -5.93 48.30
C GLY A 835 8.65 -5.42 46.86
N ARG A 836 9.16 -4.20 46.66
CA ARG A 836 9.31 -3.59 45.32
C ARG A 836 10.63 -3.93 44.62
N TYR A 837 11.65 -4.29 45.39
CA TYR A 837 12.94 -4.73 44.87
C TYR A 837 13.64 -5.67 45.86
N VAL A 838 14.70 -6.33 45.42
CA VAL A 838 15.69 -7.01 46.27
C VAL A 838 17.07 -6.48 45.95
N VAL A 839 17.98 -6.51 46.94
CA VAL A 839 19.36 -6.03 46.78
C VAL A 839 20.34 -7.11 47.23
N PRO A 840 20.68 -8.08 46.36
CA PRO A 840 21.84 -8.94 46.57
C PRO A 840 23.12 -8.12 46.71
N GLN A 841 24.04 -8.63 47.53
CA GLN A 841 25.38 -8.07 47.74
C GLN A 841 26.41 -9.02 47.16
N GLU A 842 27.41 -8.49 46.44
CA GLU A 842 28.51 -9.24 45.84
C GLU A 842 28.06 -10.47 45.00
N GLU A 843 26.99 -10.31 44.23
CA GLU A 843 26.53 -11.34 43.28
C GLU A 843 27.58 -11.55 42.18
N GLN A 844 27.93 -12.82 41.90
CA GLN A 844 28.99 -13.15 40.95
C GLN A 844 28.50 -13.13 39.50
N LEU A 845 29.19 -12.38 38.65
CA LEU A 845 29.00 -12.35 37.20
C LEU A 845 29.87 -13.42 36.50
N ALA A 846 29.65 -13.62 35.20
CA ALA A 846 30.27 -14.69 34.41
C ALA A 846 31.81 -14.69 34.37
N ASP A 847 32.44 -13.55 34.65
CA ASP A 847 33.88 -13.31 34.69
C ASP A 847 34.41 -13.14 36.13
N ASP A 848 33.71 -13.71 37.10
CA ASP A 848 34.00 -13.67 38.53
C ASP A 848 33.96 -12.26 39.18
N LYS A 849 33.53 -11.24 38.43
CA LYS A 849 33.31 -9.87 38.92
C LYS A 849 32.07 -9.80 39.81
N ARG A 850 32.08 -8.89 40.79
CA ARG A 850 31.03 -8.78 41.82
C ARG A 850 30.70 -7.32 42.11
N PRO A 851 29.59 -6.76 41.57
CA PRO A 851 29.13 -5.44 42.00
C PRO A 851 28.76 -5.47 43.49
N ASP A 852 29.01 -4.36 44.21
CA ASP A 852 28.71 -4.26 45.65
C ASP A 852 27.23 -4.49 45.94
N TYR A 853 26.36 -3.87 45.14
CA TYR A 853 24.93 -4.10 45.16
C TYR A 853 24.37 -4.28 43.77
N ARG A 854 23.25 -4.98 43.69
CA ARG A 854 22.47 -5.09 42.47
C ARG A 854 20.99 -4.99 42.81
N PHE A 855 20.34 -3.87 42.51
CA PHE A 855 18.88 -3.81 42.67
C PHE A 855 18.24 -4.70 41.60
N GLN A 856 17.35 -5.58 42.04
CA GLN A 856 16.61 -6.47 41.16
C GLN A 856 15.12 -6.34 41.45
N ASN A 857 14.30 -6.51 40.41
CA ASN A 857 12.85 -6.56 40.51
C ASN A 857 12.39 -8.02 40.43
N SER A 858 11.37 -8.39 41.21
CA SER A 858 10.77 -9.72 41.17
C SER A 858 9.97 -10.02 39.90
N GLN A 859 9.51 -8.99 39.18
CA GLN A 859 8.65 -9.16 38.00
C GLN A 859 9.42 -9.22 36.67
N THR A 860 10.56 -8.52 36.59
CA THR A 860 11.35 -8.40 35.35
C THR A 860 12.85 -8.41 35.66
N TYR A 861 13.62 -9.20 34.92
CA TYR A 861 15.07 -9.22 35.05
C TYR A 861 15.70 -8.03 34.30
N ALA A 862 15.89 -6.93 35.02
CA ALA A 862 16.53 -5.70 34.52
C ALA A 862 17.34 -5.01 35.63
N PRO A 863 18.44 -5.64 36.09
CA PRO A 863 19.11 -5.27 37.32
C PRO A 863 19.86 -3.95 37.23
N VAL A 864 19.95 -3.22 38.33
CA VAL A 864 20.70 -1.97 38.45
C VAL A 864 21.91 -2.17 39.37
N PRO A 865 23.15 -2.24 38.84
CA PRO A 865 24.34 -2.36 39.66
C PRO A 865 24.67 -1.03 40.36
N VAL A 866 25.15 -1.16 41.60
CA VAL A 866 25.73 -0.06 42.36
C VAL A 866 27.13 -0.48 42.79
N GLU A 867 28.11 0.33 42.42
CA GLU A 867 29.49 0.17 42.90
C GLU A 867 29.74 1.18 44.02
N LEU A 868 30.14 0.70 45.18
CA LEU A 868 30.39 1.51 46.36
C LEU A 868 31.90 1.70 46.52
N LYS A 869 32.33 2.95 46.75
CA LYS A 869 33.72 3.26 47.10
C LYS A 869 33.77 4.07 48.38
N LEU A 870 34.56 3.56 49.33
CA LEU A 870 34.90 4.33 50.52
C LEU A 870 36.06 5.29 50.18
N SER A 871 35.74 6.58 49.99
CA SER A 871 36.55 7.50 49.17
C SER A 871 37.99 7.72 49.63
N GLN A 872 38.29 7.64 50.92
CA GLN A 872 39.66 7.80 51.44
C GLN A 872 40.59 6.62 51.11
N ASN A 873 40.05 5.49 50.65
CA ASN A 873 40.84 4.33 50.22
C ASN A 873 41.33 4.46 48.76
N TRP A 874 40.95 5.53 48.06
CA TRP A 874 41.18 5.69 46.64
C TRP A 874 41.72 7.09 46.34
N SER A 875 42.72 7.18 45.48
CA SER A 875 43.19 8.45 44.94
C SER A 875 42.13 9.07 44.02
N GLY A 876 42.25 10.37 43.74
CA GLY A 876 41.34 11.04 42.83
C GLY A 876 41.27 10.36 41.44
N PRO A 877 42.40 10.14 40.73
CA PRO A 877 42.43 9.45 39.45
C PRO A 877 41.81 8.04 39.47
N GLU A 878 41.98 7.28 40.54
CA GLU A 878 41.38 5.94 40.67
C GLU A 878 39.85 6.00 40.71
N HIS A 879 39.23 7.04 41.27
CA HIS A 879 37.77 7.16 41.22
C HIS A 879 37.26 7.28 39.78
N PHE A 880 37.94 8.05 38.92
CA PHE A 880 37.58 8.21 37.51
C PHE A 880 37.76 6.90 36.73
N GLU A 881 38.90 6.22 36.94
CA GLU A 881 39.19 4.93 36.33
C GLU A 881 38.15 3.86 36.72
N ARG A 882 37.76 3.81 37.99
CA ARG A 882 36.79 2.84 38.48
C ARG A 882 35.38 3.10 37.97
N LEU A 883 35.00 4.37 37.82
CA LEU A 883 33.75 4.72 37.17
C LEU A 883 33.74 4.22 35.72
N GLU A 884 34.81 4.45 34.95
CA GLU A 884 34.90 4.06 33.54
C GLU A 884 35.01 2.53 33.35
N ASN A 885 36.01 1.89 33.96
CA ASN A 885 36.31 0.49 33.70
C ASN A 885 35.42 -0.45 34.49
N GLN A 886 35.23 -0.19 35.79
CA GLN A 886 34.52 -1.13 36.65
C GLN A 886 32.99 -0.99 36.49
N LEU A 887 32.45 0.22 36.61
CA LEU A 887 31.01 0.41 36.47
C LEU A 887 30.56 0.36 35.00
N CYS A 888 31.11 1.21 34.12
CA CYS A 888 30.67 1.24 32.72
C CYS A 888 31.11 -0.01 31.94
N GLY A 889 32.38 -0.41 32.08
CA GLY A 889 32.97 -1.52 31.33
C GLY A 889 32.54 -2.90 31.81
N ASP A 890 32.73 -3.20 33.11
CA ASP A 890 32.50 -4.56 33.63
C ASP A 890 31.03 -4.83 33.94
N TYR A 891 30.32 -3.92 34.64
CA TYR A 891 28.99 -4.21 35.18
C TYR A 891 27.82 -3.84 34.27
N LEU A 892 27.95 -2.80 33.45
CA LEU A 892 26.91 -2.31 32.54
C LEU A 892 27.06 -2.84 31.10
N ARG A 893 27.64 -4.03 30.95
CA ARG A 893 27.87 -4.68 29.64
C ARG A 893 26.65 -5.43 29.08
N ASP A 894 25.72 -5.84 29.95
CA ASP A 894 24.55 -6.63 29.56
C ASP A 894 23.42 -5.72 29.10
N VAL A 895 22.72 -6.12 28.03
CA VAL A 895 21.61 -5.33 27.43
C VAL A 895 20.45 -5.09 28.41
N SER A 896 20.30 -5.92 29.44
CA SER A 896 19.28 -5.76 30.49
C SER A 896 19.64 -4.75 31.58
N SER A 897 20.85 -4.18 31.54
CA SER A 897 21.42 -3.30 32.57
C SER A 897 22.09 -2.08 31.93
N SER A 898 21.31 -1.07 31.57
CA SER A 898 21.78 0.14 30.89
C SER A 898 22.06 1.33 31.84
N CYS A 899 21.63 1.26 33.09
CA CYS A 899 21.78 2.32 34.09
C CYS A 899 22.48 1.81 35.36
N GLY A 900 23.39 2.62 35.91
CA GLY A 900 24.15 2.28 37.11
C GLY A 900 24.27 3.41 38.13
N ILE A 901 24.77 3.09 39.32
CA ILE A 901 25.00 4.08 40.38
C ILE A 901 26.45 3.94 40.90
N PHE A 902 27.18 5.04 40.94
CA PHE A 902 28.49 5.12 41.56
C PHE A 902 28.35 5.81 42.92
N LEU A 903 28.44 5.02 43.98
CA LEU A 903 28.17 5.46 45.35
C LEU A 903 29.47 5.71 46.10
N LEU A 904 29.70 6.96 46.50
CA LEU A 904 30.85 7.37 47.29
C LEU A 904 30.45 7.62 48.73
N VAL A 905 31.26 7.13 49.67
CA VAL A 905 31.08 7.42 51.09
C VAL A 905 32.36 8.07 51.63
N ASN A 906 32.22 9.25 52.23
CA ASN A 906 33.32 9.94 52.91
C ASN A 906 33.19 9.75 54.42
N ASN A 907 34.23 9.20 55.07
CA ASN A 907 34.31 9.09 56.53
C ASN A 907 35.31 10.07 57.17
N GLY A 908 35.84 11.01 56.39
CA GLY A 908 36.76 12.05 56.84
C GLY A 908 38.24 11.67 56.87
N GLY A 909 38.61 10.45 56.46
CA GLY A 909 40.01 10.01 56.41
C GLY A 909 40.88 10.80 55.42
N GLN A 910 40.27 11.38 54.38
CA GLN A 910 40.92 12.27 53.43
C GLN A 910 40.04 13.51 53.22
N VAL A 911 40.67 14.67 53.02
CA VAL A 911 39.99 15.97 52.90
C VAL A 911 39.97 16.52 51.48
N ALA A 912 40.85 16.04 50.60
CA ALA A 912 40.90 16.49 49.21
C ALA A 912 41.49 15.43 48.27
N TRP A 913 41.01 15.39 47.03
CA TRP A 913 41.39 14.43 45.99
C TRP A 913 41.83 15.16 44.73
N ASP A 914 42.75 14.57 43.97
CA ASP A 914 43.22 15.15 42.72
C ASP A 914 42.20 14.95 41.59
N SER A 915 41.77 16.05 40.97
CA SER A 915 40.95 16.05 39.77
C SER A 915 41.81 16.26 38.53
N PRO A 916 41.54 15.56 37.41
CA PRO A 916 42.26 15.74 36.16
C PRO A 916 42.29 17.20 35.66
N ASN A 917 41.23 17.98 35.94
CA ASN A 917 41.03 19.31 35.34
C ASN A 917 41.06 20.46 36.36
N LYS A 918 40.81 20.20 37.65
CA LYS A 918 40.60 21.24 38.68
C LYS A 918 41.63 21.21 39.81
N GLY A 919 42.65 20.36 39.73
CA GLY A 919 43.63 20.18 40.80
C GLY A 919 43.01 19.49 42.02
N ARG A 920 43.47 19.84 43.23
CA ARG A 920 42.98 19.21 44.47
C ARG A 920 41.62 19.79 44.88
N ILE A 921 40.60 18.94 44.98
CA ILE A 921 39.21 19.33 45.23
C ILE A 921 38.61 18.61 46.45
N GLY A 922 37.59 19.19 47.07
CA GLY A 922 36.86 18.59 48.20
C GLY A 922 35.93 17.45 47.77
N PHE A 923 35.26 16.80 48.73
CA PHE A 923 34.41 15.63 48.46
C PHE A 923 33.18 15.96 47.59
N GLU A 924 32.45 17.03 47.90
CA GLU A 924 31.30 17.46 47.07
C GLU A 924 31.73 17.79 45.63
N ASP A 925 32.85 18.51 45.48
CA ASP A 925 33.42 18.81 44.17
C ASP A 925 33.88 17.56 43.42
N LEU A 926 34.36 16.52 44.13
CA LEU A 926 34.75 15.23 43.53
C LEU A 926 33.53 14.52 42.93
N VAL A 927 32.41 14.49 43.65
CA VAL A 927 31.14 13.93 43.16
C VAL A 927 30.69 14.66 41.90
N ILE A 928 30.74 16.00 41.91
CA ILE A 928 30.42 16.83 40.73
C ILE A 928 31.36 16.50 39.57
N ALA A 929 32.68 16.44 39.83
CA ALA A 929 33.67 16.18 38.80
C ALA A 929 33.51 14.79 38.16
N LEU A 930 33.13 13.77 38.94
CA LEU A 930 32.85 12.42 38.42
C LEU A 930 31.57 12.38 37.59
N GLN A 931 30.51 13.09 38.01
CA GLN A 931 29.29 13.21 37.21
C GLN A 931 29.56 13.97 35.89
N GLU A 932 30.33 15.07 35.93
CA GLU A 932 30.78 15.79 34.73
C GLU A 932 31.63 14.90 33.82
N HIS A 933 32.49 14.06 34.40
CA HIS A 933 33.31 13.13 33.64
C HIS A 933 32.48 12.05 32.94
N TRP A 934 31.51 11.45 33.64
CA TRP A 934 30.55 10.52 33.02
C TRP A 934 29.88 11.17 31.81
N LEU A 935 29.32 12.37 31.95
CA LEU A 935 28.65 13.07 30.84
C LEU A 935 29.58 13.26 29.64
N ALA A 936 30.86 13.59 29.89
CA ALA A 936 31.87 13.77 28.86
C ALA A 936 32.28 12.47 28.14
N ILE A 937 32.29 11.33 28.82
CA ILE A 937 32.66 10.03 28.23
C ILE A 937 31.45 9.20 27.77
N SER A 938 30.23 9.63 28.09
CA SER A 938 29.00 8.85 27.91
C SER A 938 28.78 8.36 26.47
N SER A 939 29.23 9.10 25.45
CA SER A 939 29.12 8.72 24.04
C SER A 939 29.99 7.51 23.67
N LYS A 940 31.03 7.20 24.44
CA LYS A 940 31.86 6.00 24.26
C LYS A 940 31.17 4.72 24.71
N PHE A 941 30.08 4.85 25.48
CA PHE A 941 29.31 3.73 26.04
C PHE A 941 27.87 3.78 25.52
N PRO A 942 27.61 3.36 24.27
CA PRO A 942 26.28 3.46 23.65
C PRO A 942 25.22 2.58 24.33
N ASN A 943 25.63 1.48 24.96
CA ASN A 943 24.75 0.57 25.70
C ASN A 943 24.44 1.05 27.12
N VAL A 944 25.18 2.04 27.62
CA VAL A 944 24.96 2.63 28.94
C VAL A 944 24.17 3.91 28.76
N GLU A 945 22.92 3.87 29.18
CA GLU A 945 21.96 4.96 29.07
C GLU A 945 22.32 6.08 30.04
N ASP A 946 22.53 5.77 31.33
CA ASP A 946 22.90 6.78 32.33
C ASP A 946 23.61 6.22 33.57
N ILE A 947 24.37 7.08 34.25
CA ILE A 947 25.02 6.79 35.53
C ILE A 947 24.78 7.96 36.48
N LYS A 948 24.32 7.63 37.69
CA LYS A 948 24.22 8.60 38.78
C LYS A 948 25.40 8.45 39.74
N VAL A 949 26.14 9.53 39.96
CA VAL A 949 27.12 9.61 41.05
C VAL A 949 26.44 10.17 42.29
N ILE A 950 26.53 9.45 43.42
CA ILE A 950 25.95 9.86 44.70
C ILE A 950 27.08 9.84 45.74
N GLY A 951 27.31 10.97 46.42
CA GLY A 951 28.25 11.03 47.54
C GLY A 951 27.52 11.20 48.87
N ILE A 952 27.88 10.42 49.88
CA ILE A 952 27.40 10.51 51.26
C ILE A 952 28.56 10.96 52.15
N ASP A 953 28.45 12.15 52.75
CA ASP A 953 29.45 12.70 53.65
C ASP A 953 29.07 12.49 55.11
N LEU A 954 29.67 11.47 55.74
CA LEU A 954 29.44 11.16 57.15
C LEU A 954 30.03 12.22 58.10
N THR A 955 30.81 13.18 57.59
CA THR A 955 31.46 14.23 58.39
C THR A 955 30.68 15.53 58.45
N LYS A 956 29.62 15.66 57.64
CA LYS A 956 28.84 16.90 57.48
C LYS A 956 28.24 17.39 58.81
N ARG A 957 27.83 16.47 59.68
CA ARG A 957 27.27 16.73 61.01
C ARG A 957 27.87 15.78 62.04
N GLY A 958 28.08 16.28 63.25
CA GLY A 958 28.57 15.49 64.37
C GLY A 958 29.12 16.33 65.52
N GLY A 959 29.08 15.78 66.72
CA GLY A 959 29.62 16.35 67.94
C GLY A 959 31.07 15.92 68.20
N VAL A 960 31.45 15.93 69.48
CA VAL A 960 32.82 15.64 69.93
C VAL A 960 33.29 14.23 69.52
N THR A 961 32.37 13.25 69.49
CA THR A 961 32.66 11.86 69.10
C THR A 961 33.03 11.75 67.63
N ALA A 962 32.24 12.38 66.73
CA ALA A 962 32.54 12.42 65.30
C ALA A 962 33.90 13.07 65.02
N THR A 963 34.22 14.18 65.70
CA THR A 963 35.52 14.85 65.54
C THR A 963 36.71 13.94 65.93
N LYS A 964 36.54 13.12 66.98
CA LYS A 964 37.56 12.14 67.37
C LYS A 964 37.68 11.02 66.33
N ALA A 965 36.57 10.51 65.83
CA ALA A 965 36.55 9.47 64.81
C ALA A 965 37.23 9.94 63.51
N ILE A 966 36.90 11.15 63.03
CA ILE A 966 37.52 11.75 61.84
C ILE A 966 39.04 11.86 62.01
N LYS A 967 39.53 12.37 63.16
CA LYS A 967 40.97 12.44 63.43
C LYS A 967 41.64 11.06 63.44
N ALA A 968 40.97 10.04 63.97
CA ALA A 968 41.47 8.67 63.96
C ALA A 968 41.55 8.13 62.52
N ASN A 969 40.50 8.35 61.71
CA ASN A 969 40.45 7.94 60.31
C ASN A 969 41.54 8.64 59.48
N GLN A 970 41.83 9.93 59.73
CA GLN A 970 42.92 10.67 59.07
C GLN A 970 44.31 10.13 59.42
N ALA A 971 44.52 9.76 60.68
CA ALA A 971 45.77 9.16 61.12
C ALA A 971 45.99 7.78 60.47
N GLU A 972 44.94 6.97 60.37
CA GLU A 972 44.99 5.66 59.72
C GLU A 972 45.21 5.79 58.20
N ALA A 973 44.55 6.74 57.53
CA ALA A 973 44.75 7.00 56.10
C ALA A 973 46.18 7.47 55.81
N SER A 974 46.75 8.34 56.66
CA SER A 974 48.14 8.80 56.51
C SER A 974 49.16 7.66 56.65
N GLN A 975 48.86 6.64 57.48
CA GLN A 975 49.73 5.45 57.62
C GLN A 975 49.66 4.51 56.41
N ARG A 976 48.57 4.56 55.61
CA ARG A 976 48.44 3.78 54.37
C ARG A 976 49.08 4.47 53.15
N GLY A 977 49.29 5.79 53.21
CA GLY A 977 49.87 6.58 52.10
C GLY A 977 51.41 6.61 52.03
N ASP A 978 52.11 6.14 53.06
CA ASP A 978 53.59 6.03 53.11
C ASP A 978 54.12 4.63 52.71
N GLY A 979 53.29 3.80 52.05
CA GLY A 979 53.56 2.40 51.70
C GLY A 979 53.68 2.13 50.20
#